data_AF-A0A7S4S295-F1
#
_entry.id   AF-A0A7S4S295-F1
#
_cell.length_a   1.000
_cell.length_b   1.000
_cell.length_c   1.000
_cell.angle_alpha   90.00
_cell.angle_beta   90.00
_cell.angle_gamma   90.00
#
_symmetry.space_group_name_H-M   'P 1'
#
loop_
_entity.id
_entity.type
_entity.pdbx_description
1 polymer ?
#
loop_
_entity_poly.entity_id
_entity_poly.type
_entity_poly.pdbx_seq_one_letter_code
_entity_poly.pdbx_strand_id
1 'polypeptide(L)'
;FWLKPSFPRVLLGVCSSPPPLGAACMAVGIDELDALCTSLAEAGRGLCARRAEEDAALAREAEELRVEAADRLRVPEAEGEGKAPAPTDVLRLNVGGDPSFATTRKTLTCLGHSRLAELFSGRWDKALPRDESGRIFLDFDPAQFRALLDWLGDVCRIGPSASLPDPEESLPPDVRWGFGALCSLLRLSPSAPGAGAVATGRPAGVGSPEMEEADIADATIEEASIVVPEGSLLTPALGAHLSRMLGPPSEPKKLVLLHRASRDGFTAAAFHAHCDGQVRTVTVAQSMGGYIFGGYSGSATWGNQGQWAPSEGAFLFRLAGPGVQAPSKHPLVQNPGHAIYCHGGHGPTFGAGHDLYIQNSVGTSGTLTSNLGATYSQQAEGGGAVLTSLAETNSTTITEWEVFSVQPQPSVDGLLREALGVPGELPECRRLLEQVRSVLAVAQTSSITQKRKRQDIAAKRSHLERDVEFMKKFIDTPGSEHQIVRLNVSGKAMATMRTTLTQCAGSLLASKFGPRWSMQDEDIVDGGVFFDLSPALFGTILQFLRLKRLCGESLDISAPPVHKNSICAFDRLLDYLSMREYVPIAILDSTLLSHEHFATLQAWLLAGTRELKHARLLHRASRDGFTAAAFHAHCDSHTHTLTVARSSGGFLFGGYSGSAAWTSQGQYAASEGAFLFRLAGPGVQTPSKHPLAQNPWNAVYSPGGYGPTFGGGHDLCIQNSTDMRVTVTSNLGHTYSQQAEAVNISLTTLAESNSFDVDEWEVFALIATASGRTRLASGADCERP
;
A
#
# COMPACT_ATOMS: atom_id res chain seq x y z
N PHE A 1 2.22 38.13 -8.29
CA PHE A 1 2.64 39.32 -9.06
C PHE A 1 4.13 39.62 -8.87
N TRP A 2 4.63 39.50 -7.64
CA TRP A 2 6.04 39.73 -7.24
C TRP A 2 7.06 38.64 -7.66
N LEU A 3 6.67 37.70 -8.54
CA LEU A 3 7.47 36.52 -8.94
C LEU A 3 7.58 36.35 -10.46
N LYS A 4 7.34 37.39 -11.25
CA LYS A 4 7.67 37.32 -12.68
C LYS A 4 9.19 37.51 -12.85
N PRO A 5 9.85 36.72 -13.72
CA PRO A 5 11.31 36.76 -13.94
C PRO A 5 11.83 38.07 -14.55
N SER A 6 10.94 39.02 -14.84
CA SER A 6 11.24 40.33 -15.40
C SER A 6 11.53 41.43 -14.37
N PHE A 7 11.21 41.24 -13.08
CA PHE A 7 11.49 42.25 -12.05
C PHE A 7 13.00 42.45 -11.73
N PRO A 8 13.86 41.41 -11.65
CA PRO A 8 15.28 41.62 -11.39
C PRO A 8 16.07 42.16 -12.60
N ARG A 9 15.51 42.13 -13.81
CA ARG A 9 16.16 42.68 -15.02
C ARG A 9 16.22 44.21 -15.02
N VAL A 10 15.31 44.89 -14.32
CA VAL A 10 15.29 46.36 -14.25
C VAL A 10 16.41 46.91 -13.34
N LEU A 11 16.77 46.18 -12.28
CA LEU A 11 17.88 46.56 -11.39
C LEU A 11 19.26 46.29 -12.01
N LEU A 12 19.40 45.23 -12.82
CA LEU A 12 20.66 44.84 -13.46
C LEU A 12 20.96 45.56 -14.79
N GLY A 13 19.94 46.13 -15.44
CA GLY A 13 20.12 46.96 -16.65
C GLY A 13 20.86 48.29 -16.38
N VAL A 14 20.91 48.74 -15.12
CA VAL A 14 21.65 49.93 -14.70
C VAL A 14 23.15 49.64 -14.52
N CYS A 15 23.55 48.36 -14.41
CA CYS A 15 24.93 47.98 -14.05
C CYS A 15 25.76 47.34 -15.18
N SER A 16 25.25 47.22 -16.42
CA SER A 16 25.90 46.41 -17.48
C SER A 16 26.57 47.20 -18.63
N SER A 17 26.91 48.48 -18.46
CA SER A 17 27.85 49.18 -19.36
C SER A 17 28.64 50.26 -18.62
N PRO A 18 30.00 50.23 -18.62
CA PRO A 18 30.78 51.33 -18.06
C PRO A 18 30.78 52.52 -19.05
N PRO A 19 30.50 53.77 -18.63
CA PRO A 19 30.87 54.91 -19.46
C PRO A 19 32.38 55.19 -19.26
N PRO A 20 33.08 55.70 -20.28
CA PRO A 20 34.44 56.18 -20.11
C PRO A 20 34.44 57.42 -19.21
N LEU A 21 35.45 57.48 -18.33
CA LEU A 21 35.72 58.53 -17.34
C LEU A 21 35.42 59.96 -17.84
N GLY A 22 34.58 60.69 -17.10
CA GLY A 22 34.47 62.14 -17.22
C GLY A 22 33.15 62.76 -16.77
N ALA A 23 33.18 63.32 -15.56
CA ALA A 23 32.34 64.42 -15.06
C ALA A 23 30.80 64.26 -14.95
N ALA A 24 30.34 64.50 -13.71
CA ALA A 24 29.09 65.17 -13.34
C ALA A 24 27.76 64.51 -13.73
N CYS A 25 27.13 63.84 -12.74
CA CYS A 25 25.83 64.30 -12.27
C CYS A 25 25.57 63.78 -10.84
N MET A 26 25.55 64.70 -9.87
CA MET A 26 24.74 64.54 -8.66
C MET A 26 23.24 64.56 -9.03
N ALA A 27 22.43 63.96 -8.16
CA ALA A 27 20.97 64.02 -8.06
C ALA A 27 20.13 62.96 -8.81
N VAL A 28 20.18 61.72 -8.33
CA VAL A 28 19.00 60.83 -8.13
C VAL A 28 19.35 59.95 -6.92
N GLY A 29 18.88 60.13 -5.68
CA GLY A 29 17.98 61.14 -5.14
C GLY A 29 16.64 60.56 -4.72
N ILE A 30 16.62 59.62 -3.77
CA ILE A 30 15.64 59.48 -2.66
C ILE A 30 14.16 59.19 -3.01
N ASP A 31 13.59 59.75 -4.08
CA ASP A 31 12.17 59.57 -4.45
C ASP A 31 11.89 58.21 -5.12
N GLU A 32 12.83 57.68 -5.91
CA GLU A 32 12.66 56.41 -6.63
C GLU A 32 12.70 55.18 -5.73
N LEU A 33 13.53 55.21 -4.69
CA LEU A 33 13.56 54.15 -3.70
C LEU A 33 12.36 54.20 -2.76
N ASP A 34 11.80 55.39 -2.53
CA ASP A 34 10.61 55.59 -1.72
C ASP A 34 9.35 55.06 -2.43
N ALA A 35 9.28 55.22 -3.75
CA ALA A 35 8.29 54.56 -4.60
C ALA A 35 8.42 53.02 -4.59
N LEU A 36 9.65 52.48 -4.62
CA LEU A 36 9.92 51.03 -4.55
C LEU A 36 9.46 50.41 -3.21
N CYS A 37 9.67 51.13 -2.13
CA CYS A 37 9.20 50.74 -0.79
C CYS A 37 7.68 50.84 -0.66
N THR A 38 7.07 51.86 -1.26
CA THR A 38 5.61 52.03 -1.25
C THR A 38 4.91 50.93 -2.05
N SER A 39 5.52 50.51 -3.16
CA SER A 39 5.04 49.43 -4.03
C SER A 39 5.06 48.06 -3.34
N LEU A 40 6.13 47.72 -2.63
CA LEU A 40 6.16 46.49 -1.81
C LEU A 40 5.15 46.55 -0.66
N ALA A 41 4.87 47.74 -0.13
CA ALA A 41 3.86 47.92 0.89
C ALA A 41 2.44 47.66 0.37
N GLU A 42 2.14 48.03 -0.88
CA GLU A 42 0.88 47.65 -1.53
C GLU A 42 0.81 46.15 -1.84
N ALA A 43 1.94 45.55 -2.18
CA ALA A 43 2.06 44.12 -2.43
C ALA A 43 1.73 43.25 -1.22
N GLY A 44 2.31 43.61 -0.08
CA GLY A 44 2.05 42.94 1.19
C GLY A 44 0.59 43.11 1.59
N ARG A 45 0.03 44.31 1.45
CA ARG A 45 -1.38 44.58 1.75
C ARG A 45 -2.34 43.77 0.87
N GLY A 46 -2.03 43.62 -0.41
CA GLY A 46 -2.80 42.77 -1.34
C GLY A 46 -2.69 41.27 -1.03
N LEU A 47 -1.53 40.77 -0.59
CA LEU A 47 -1.38 39.38 -0.12
C LEU A 47 -2.17 39.13 1.17
N CYS A 48 -2.21 40.12 2.04
CA CYS A 48 -2.99 40.08 3.28
C CYS A 48 -4.50 40.07 3.04
N ALA A 49 -5.00 40.85 2.09
CA ALA A 49 -6.42 40.83 1.75
C ALA A 49 -6.82 39.47 1.12
N ARG A 50 -5.98 38.91 0.26
CA ARG A 50 -6.25 37.64 -0.43
C ARG A 50 -6.23 36.44 0.50
N ARG A 51 -5.28 36.40 1.42
CA ARG A 51 -5.23 35.35 2.44
C ARG A 51 -6.45 35.41 3.35
N ALA A 52 -6.97 36.61 3.62
CA ALA A 52 -8.19 36.82 4.40
C ALA A 52 -9.47 36.36 3.68
N GLU A 53 -9.56 36.55 2.36
CA GLU A 53 -10.63 35.97 1.55
C GLU A 53 -10.54 34.44 1.47
N GLU A 54 -9.33 33.90 1.29
CA GLU A 54 -9.09 32.45 1.19
C GLU A 54 -9.42 31.72 2.49
N ASP A 55 -9.10 32.33 3.62
CA ASP A 55 -9.40 31.77 4.93
C ASP A 55 -10.90 31.90 5.27
N ALA A 56 -11.57 32.96 4.82
CA ALA A 56 -13.02 33.08 4.94
C ALA A 56 -13.78 32.09 4.03
N ALA A 57 -13.16 31.66 2.93
CA ALA A 57 -13.70 30.66 2.03
C ALA A 57 -13.55 29.24 2.60
N LEU A 58 -12.37 28.87 3.12
CA LEU A 58 -12.16 27.58 3.81
C LEU A 58 -13.08 27.44 5.03
N ALA A 59 -13.42 28.56 5.67
CA ALA A 59 -14.34 28.62 6.80
C ALA A 59 -15.81 28.39 6.43
N ARG A 60 -16.25 28.77 5.22
CA ARG A 60 -17.59 28.40 4.73
C ARG A 60 -17.63 26.94 4.28
N GLU A 61 -16.54 26.50 3.67
CA GLU A 61 -16.39 25.16 3.10
C GLU A 61 -16.43 24.09 4.20
N ALA A 62 -15.80 24.34 5.34
CA ALA A 62 -15.93 23.48 6.52
C ALA A 62 -17.33 23.55 7.18
N GLU A 63 -18.08 24.64 7.00
CA GLU A 63 -19.42 24.81 7.56
C GLU A 63 -20.51 24.15 6.69
N GLU A 64 -20.30 24.11 5.38
CA GLU A 64 -21.13 23.30 4.48
C GLU A 64 -20.96 21.81 4.77
N LEU A 65 -19.72 21.32 4.93
CA LEU A 65 -19.43 19.93 5.31
C LEU A 65 -20.06 19.52 6.65
N ARG A 66 -20.27 20.50 7.52
CA ARG A 66 -20.95 20.38 8.82
C ARG A 66 -22.46 20.26 8.71
N VAL A 67 -23.11 21.04 7.84
CA VAL A 67 -24.56 20.92 7.62
C VAL A 67 -24.88 19.70 6.76
N GLU A 68 -23.98 19.39 5.85
CA GLU A 68 -23.97 18.26 4.94
C GLU A 68 -23.94 16.93 5.67
N ALA A 69 -23.41 16.85 6.88
CA ALA A 69 -23.55 15.68 7.75
C ALA A 69 -24.63 15.77 8.81
N ALA A 70 -25.13 16.95 9.06
CA ALA A 70 -26.33 17.16 9.86
C ALA A 70 -27.60 16.68 9.14
N ASP A 71 -27.65 16.79 7.81
CA ASP A 71 -28.74 16.24 7.00
C ASP A 71 -28.67 14.71 6.84
N ARG A 72 -27.48 14.13 6.99
CA ARG A 72 -27.19 12.73 6.61
C ARG A 72 -27.99 11.66 7.31
N LEU A 73 -28.69 12.05 8.35
CA LEU A 73 -29.36 11.12 9.21
C LEU A 73 -30.63 11.72 9.82
N ARG A 74 -31.24 12.74 9.20
CA ARG A 74 -32.41 13.37 9.81
C ARG A 74 -33.65 12.47 9.68
N VAL A 75 -34.15 11.96 10.81
CA VAL A 75 -35.52 11.46 11.00
C VAL A 75 -36.28 12.53 11.80
N PRO A 76 -37.10 13.40 11.19
CA PRO A 76 -37.84 14.46 11.88
C PRO A 76 -39.10 13.96 12.61
N GLU A 77 -39.60 14.79 13.53
CA GLU A 77 -40.25 14.47 14.82
C GLU A 77 -41.44 13.49 14.81
N ALA A 78 -41.48 12.64 15.84
CA ALA A 78 -42.75 12.19 16.39
C ALA A 78 -43.34 13.36 17.20
N GLU A 79 -44.14 14.21 16.58
CA GLU A 79 -45.24 14.84 17.30
C GLU A 79 -46.22 13.73 17.68
N GLY A 80 -45.94 13.02 18.78
CA GLY A 80 -46.74 11.89 19.23
C GLY A 80 -46.19 11.26 20.51
N GLU A 81 -46.97 11.38 21.58
CA GLU A 81 -46.84 10.92 22.97
C GLU A 81 -46.19 9.53 23.19
N GLY A 82 -44.90 9.36 22.89
CA GLY A 82 -44.12 8.14 23.13
C GLY A 82 -43.07 8.33 24.23
N LYS A 83 -42.98 7.36 25.15
CA LYS A 83 -41.94 7.32 26.20
C LYS A 83 -40.54 7.36 25.56
N ALA A 84 -39.67 8.25 26.03
CA ALA A 84 -38.28 8.33 25.57
C ALA A 84 -37.57 6.97 25.74
N PRO A 85 -36.69 6.56 24.78
CA PRO A 85 -36.02 5.27 24.81
C PRO A 85 -35.17 5.12 26.07
N ALA A 86 -35.36 4.02 26.81
CA ALA A 86 -34.64 3.72 28.04
C ALA A 86 -33.53 2.68 27.82
N PRO A 87 -32.41 2.72 28.56
CA PRO A 87 -31.38 1.68 28.50
C PRO A 87 -31.92 0.27 28.83
N THR A 88 -32.99 0.19 29.62
CA THR A 88 -33.69 -1.05 30.00
C THR A 88 -34.65 -1.57 28.93
N ASP A 89 -34.85 -0.85 27.83
CA ASP A 89 -35.72 -1.29 26.74
C ASP A 89 -35.21 -2.62 26.19
N VAL A 90 -36.09 -3.63 26.19
CA VAL A 90 -35.80 -4.93 25.59
C VAL A 90 -36.09 -4.85 24.10
N LEU A 91 -35.04 -4.92 23.30
CA LEU A 91 -35.08 -4.96 21.85
C LEU A 91 -35.18 -6.41 21.39
N ARG A 92 -36.24 -6.74 20.66
CA ARG A 92 -36.40 -8.02 19.98
C ARG A 92 -35.84 -7.90 18.57
N LEU A 93 -34.88 -8.75 18.25
CA LEU A 93 -34.15 -8.75 16.99
C LEU A 93 -34.45 -10.02 16.20
N ASN A 94 -34.49 -9.88 14.89
CA ASN A 94 -34.40 -10.99 13.94
C ASN A 94 -33.05 -10.86 13.23
N VAL A 95 -32.13 -11.75 13.53
CA VAL A 95 -30.77 -11.69 12.98
C VAL A 95 -30.65 -12.76 11.91
N GLY A 96 -30.51 -12.37 10.65
CA GLY A 96 -30.31 -13.29 9.54
C GLY A 96 -31.41 -14.34 9.34
N GLY A 97 -32.60 -14.13 9.90
CA GLY A 97 -33.72 -15.07 9.91
C GLY A 97 -33.99 -15.76 11.25
N ASP A 98 -33.09 -15.63 12.23
CA ASP A 98 -33.25 -16.17 13.57
C ASP A 98 -33.96 -15.17 14.50
N PRO A 99 -35.19 -15.46 14.97
CA PRO A 99 -35.96 -14.58 15.83
C PRO A 99 -35.66 -14.74 17.33
N SER A 100 -34.68 -15.57 17.71
CA SER A 100 -34.35 -15.90 19.12
C SER A 100 -33.56 -14.81 19.86
N PHE A 101 -33.34 -13.66 19.24
CA PHE A 101 -32.54 -12.58 19.80
C PHE A 101 -33.41 -11.59 20.58
N ALA A 102 -33.09 -11.43 21.86
CA ALA A 102 -33.63 -10.37 22.70
C ALA A 102 -32.51 -9.85 23.60
N THR A 103 -32.35 -8.53 23.66
CA THR A 103 -31.33 -7.90 24.50
C THR A 103 -31.78 -6.52 24.94
N THR A 104 -31.09 -5.92 25.90
CA THR A 104 -31.39 -4.55 26.33
C THR A 104 -30.69 -3.55 25.41
N ARG A 105 -31.26 -2.36 25.24
CA ARG A 105 -30.60 -1.24 24.55
C ARG A 105 -29.22 -0.97 25.16
N LYS A 106 -29.12 -1.02 26.49
CA LYS A 106 -27.85 -0.87 27.22
C LYS A 106 -26.75 -1.79 26.71
N THR A 107 -27.06 -3.04 26.37
CA THR A 107 -26.08 -4.01 25.87
C THR A 107 -25.54 -3.60 24.50
N LEU A 108 -26.41 -3.17 23.57
CA LEU A 108 -25.98 -2.77 22.22
C LEU A 108 -25.30 -1.41 22.19
N THR A 109 -25.56 -0.56 23.19
CA THR A 109 -24.98 0.79 23.30
C THR A 109 -23.86 0.86 24.35
N CYS A 110 -23.38 -0.27 24.88
CA CYS A 110 -22.40 -0.27 25.97
C CYS A 110 -21.04 0.31 25.55
N LEU A 111 -20.69 0.18 24.27
CA LEU A 111 -19.50 0.78 23.66
C LEU A 111 -19.90 1.97 22.77
N GLY A 112 -19.87 3.18 23.34
CA GLY A 112 -20.42 4.38 22.71
C GLY A 112 -19.78 4.81 21.38
N HIS A 113 -18.55 4.36 21.08
CA HIS A 113 -17.86 4.63 19.81
C HIS A 113 -18.20 3.59 18.71
N SER A 114 -18.91 2.52 19.08
CA SER A 114 -19.29 1.46 18.15
C SER A 114 -20.44 1.89 17.26
N ARG A 115 -20.52 1.27 16.08
CA ARG A 115 -21.64 1.48 15.16
C ARG A 115 -22.97 0.92 15.67
N LEU A 116 -22.92 -0.11 16.50
CA LEU A 116 -24.13 -0.63 17.15
C LEU A 116 -24.71 0.39 18.13
N ALA A 117 -23.86 1.09 18.88
CA ALA A 117 -24.32 2.14 19.76
C ALA A 117 -24.98 3.30 18.99
N GLU A 118 -24.42 3.67 17.83
CA GLU A 118 -25.01 4.67 16.94
C GLU A 118 -26.38 4.21 16.40
N LEU A 119 -26.45 2.96 15.90
CA LEU A 119 -27.65 2.37 15.32
C LEU A 119 -28.80 2.21 16.33
N PHE A 120 -28.49 1.83 17.57
CA PHE A 120 -29.47 1.60 18.63
C PHE A 120 -29.56 2.74 19.65
N SER A 121 -29.09 3.94 19.29
CA SER A 121 -29.21 5.15 20.10
C SER A 121 -30.65 5.58 20.40
N GLY A 122 -31.63 5.02 19.69
CA GLY A 122 -33.04 5.43 19.75
C GLY A 122 -33.46 6.35 18.61
N ARG A 123 -32.48 7.02 17.98
CA ARG A 123 -32.69 7.88 16.80
C ARG A 123 -33.30 7.12 15.61
N TRP A 124 -32.95 5.84 15.48
CA TRP A 124 -33.26 5.02 14.31
C TRP A 124 -34.42 4.05 14.49
N ASP A 125 -35.02 3.96 15.68
CA ASP A 125 -35.96 2.89 16.02
C ASP A 125 -37.15 2.75 15.05
N LYS A 126 -37.56 3.85 14.42
CA LYS A 126 -38.63 3.91 13.41
C LYS A 126 -38.17 3.62 11.98
N ALA A 127 -36.90 3.84 11.70
CA ALA A 127 -36.31 3.70 10.37
C ALA A 127 -35.50 2.41 10.24
N LEU A 128 -35.30 1.66 11.33
CA LEU A 128 -34.74 0.32 11.27
C LEU A 128 -35.76 -0.65 10.64
N PRO A 129 -35.32 -1.49 9.70
CA PRO A 129 -36.17 -2.46 9.04
C PRO A 129 -36.74 -3.46 10.06
N ARG A 130 -38.00 -3.83 9.88
CA ARG A 130 -38.71 -4.77 10.75
C ARG A 130 -39.30 -5.91 9.97
N ASP A 131 -39.27 -7.10 10.56
CA ASP A 131 -39.98 -8.25 10.00
C ASP A 131 -41.50 -8.13 10.24
N GLU A 132 -42.27 -9.05 9.66
CA GLU A 132 -43.74 -9.11 9.80
C GLU A 132 -44.23 -9.21 11.25
N SER A 133 -43.37 -9.66 12.18
CA SER A 133 -43.68 -9.72 13.61
C SER A 133 -43.25 -8.46 14.38
N GLY A 134 -42.79 -7.43 13.67
CA GLY A 134 -42.34 -6.16 14.24
C GLY A 134 -40.96 -6.20 14.91
N ARG A 135 -40.19 -7.29 14.78
CA ARG A 135 -38.82 -7.38 15.30
C ARG A 135 -37.86 -6.62 14.42
N ILE A 136 -36.86 -5.96 15.01
CA ILE A 136 -35.82 -5.24 14.25
C ILE A 136 -34.98 -6.27 13.50
N PHE A 137 -34.87 -6.14 12.18
CA PHE A 137 -34.13 -7.06 11.35
C PHE A 137 -32.68 -6.61 11.17
N LEU A 138 -31.74 -7.52 11.43
CA LEU A 138 -30.32 -7.32 11.20
C LEU A 138 -29.81 -8.39 10.22
N ASP A 139 -29.26 -7.95 9.09
CA ASP A 139 -28.77 -8.86 8.04
C ASP A 139 -27.31 -9.28 8.29
N PHE A 140 -27.10 -9.94 9.43
CA PHE A 140 -25.83 -10.55 9.83
C PHE A 140 -25.97 -12.07 9.88
N ASP A 141 -24.83 -12.77 9.94
CA ASP A 141 -24.85 -14.18 10.34
C ASP A 141 -25.31 -14.32 11.80
N PRO A 142 -26.31 -15.17 12.10
CA PRO A 142 -26.85 -15.32 13.45
C PRO A 142 -25.81 -15.83 14.45
N ALA A 143 -24.95 -16.75 14.07
CA ALA A 143 -23.96 -17.34 14.98
C ALA A 143 -22.86 -16.34 15.32
N GLN A 144 -22.33 -15.62 14.32
CA GLN A 144 -21.37 -14.54 14.53
C GLN A 144 -21.94 -13.43 15.42
N PHE A 145 -23.18 -13.00 15.15
CA PHE A 145 -23.80 -11.94 15.96
C PHE A 145 -24.14 -12.40 17.38
N ARG A 146 -24.42 -13.70 17.59
CA ARG A 146 -24.60 -14.27 18.94
C ARG A 146 -23.33 -14.16 19.77
N ALA A 147 -22.20 -14.61 19.24
CA ALA A 147 -20.90 -14.50 19.92
C ALA A 147 -20.58 -13.04 20.30
N LEU A 148 -20.84 -12.12 19.36
CA LEU A 148 -20.67 -10.69 19.57
C LEU A 148 -21.61 -10.13 20.65
N LEU A 149 -22.87 -10.55 20.66
CA LEU A 149 -23.86 -10.10 21.63
C LEU A 149 -23.56 -10.62 23.05
N ASP A 150 -23.12 -11.87 23.18
CA ASP A 150 -22.74 -12.46 24.45
C ASP A 150 -21.52 -11.73 25.04
N TRP A 151 -20.51 -11.46 24.20
CA TRP A 151 -19.35 -10.65 24.58
C TRP A 151 -19.72 -9.22 24.97
N LEU A 152 -20.60 -8.54 24.23
CA LEU A 152 -21.11 -7.21 24.62
C LEU A 152 -21.86 -7.26 25.97
N GLY A 153 -22.54 -8.38 26.26
CA GLY A 153 -23.16 -8.65 27.54
C GLY A 153 -22.15 -8.66 28.68
N ASP A 154 -21.01 -9.32 28.50
CA ASP A 154 -19.93 -9.38 29.48
C ASP A 154 -19.21 -8.04 29.64
N VAL A 155 -18.92 -7.36 28.53
CA VAL A 155 -18.42 -5.97 28.53
C VAL A 155 -19.34 -5.06 29.34
N CYS A 156 -20.66 -5.19 29.17
CA CYS A 156 -21.63 -4.37 29.89
C CYS A 156 -21.72 -4.70 31.40
N ARG A 157 -21.38 -5.92 31.82
CA ARG A 157 -21.40 -6.35 33.23
C ARG A 157 -20.11 -5.99 33.96
N ILE A 158 -18.97 -6.19 33.31
CA ILE A 158 -17.63 -6.15 33.93
C ILE A 158 -16.94 -4.82 33.65
N GLY A 159 -17.28 -4.16 32.54
CA GLY A 159 -16.74 -2.86 32.13
C GLY A 159 -15.87 -2.94 30.87
N PRO A 160 -15.74 -1.83 30.10
CA PRO A 160 -15.04 -1.80 28.82
C PRO A 160 -13.51 -1.95 28.91
N SER A 161 -12.93 -1.82 30.10
CA SER A 161 -11.48 -1.97 30.35
C SER A 161 -11.09 -3.37 30.83
N ALA A 162 -12.05 -4.29 30.93
CA ALA A 162 -11.78 -5.64 31.39
C ALA A 162 -11.18 -6.50 30.27
N SER A 163 -10.16 -7.30 30.60
CA SER A 163 -9.61 -8.30 29.70
C SER A 163 -10.61 -9.44 29.55
N LEU A 164 -11.32 -9.47 28.42
CA LEU A 164 -12.25 -10.54 28.06
C LEU A 164 -11.66 -11.41 26.96
N PRO A 165 -12.02 -12.71 26.91
CA PRO A 165 -11.63 -13.56 25.79
C PRO A 165 -12.19 -13.00 24.48
N ASP A 166 -11.48 -13.25 23.38
CA ASP A 166 -11.91 -12.82 22.06
C ASP A 166 -13.23 -13.53 21.71
N PRO A 167 -14.30 -12.81 21.32
CA PRO A 167 -15.56 -13.43 20.93
C PRO A 167 -15.39 -14.42 19.76
N GLU A 168 -14.36 -14.27 18.92
CA GLU A 168 -14.07 -15.22 17.83
C GLU A 168 -13.72 -16.62 18.34
N GLU A 169 -13.12 -16.73 19.54
CA GLU A 169 -12.75 -18.03 20.12
C GLU A 169 -13.98 -18.87 20.47
N SER A 170 -15.12 -18.24 20.75
CA SER A 170 -16.39 -18.91 21.03
C SER A 170 -17.07 -19.50 19.78
N LEU A 171 -16.62 -19.10 18.59
CA LEU A 171 -17.19 -19.55 17.31
C LEU A 171 -16.53 -20.85 16.82
N PRO A 172 -17.33 -21.76 16.22
CA PRO A 172 -16.80 -22.87 15.44
C PRO A 172 -15.88 -22.37 14.30
N PRO A 173 -14.77 -23.07 13.98
CA PRO A 173 -13.81 -22.61 12.96
C PRO A 173 -14.40 -22.31 11.58
N ASP A 174 -15.44 -23.04 11.18
CA ASP A 174 -16.17 -22.88 9.92
C ASP A 174 -17.04 -21.60 9.86
N VAL A 175 -17.34 -21.00 11.01
CA VAL A 175 -18.20 -19.80 11.14
C VAL A 175 -17.37 -18.54 11.42
N ARG A 176 -16.09 -18.66 11.76
CA ARG A 176 -15.19 -17.51 12.08
C ARG A 176 -14.96 -16.58 10.88
N TRP A 177 -15.10 -17.08 9.67
CA TRP A 177 -14.74 -16.30 8.50
C TRP A 177 -15.57 -15.02 8.33
N GLY A 178 -14.86 -13.92 8.13
CA GLY A 178 -15.44 -12.57 8.06
C GLY A 178 -15.82 -11.98 9.41
N PHE A 179 -15.59 -12.66 10.54
CA PHE A 179 -15.89 -12.13 11.87
C PHE A 179 -15.01 -10.92 12.20
N GLY A 180 -13.69 -10.98 11.96
CA GLY A 180 -12.81 -9.81 12.11
C GLY A 180 -13.20 -8.62 11.24
N ALA A 181 -13.69 -8.89 10.02
CA ALA A 181 -14.23 -7.86 9.13
C ALA A 181 -15.50 -7.22 9.71
N LEU A 182 -16.40 -8.03 10.27
CA LEU A 182 -17.61 -7.58 10.96
C LEU A 182 -17.28 -6.73 12.21
N CYS A 183 -16.35 -7.18 13.04
CA CYS A 183 -15.87 -6.44 14.22
C CYS A 183 -15.26 -5.09 13.82
N SER A 184 -14.39 -5.09 12.80
CA SER A 184 -13.79 -3.87 12.25
C SER A 184 -14.84 -2.90 11.70
N LEU A 185 -15.80 -3.42 10.93
CA LEU A 185 -16.92 -2.66 10.39
C LEU A 185 -17.75 -2.00 11.51
N LEU A 186 -18.03 -2.76 12.57
CA LEU A 186 -18.83 -2.29 13.71
C LEU A 186 -18.04 -1.42 14.69
N ARG A 187 -16.73 -1.23 14.47
CA ARG A 187 -15.80 -0.55 15.38
C ARG A 187 -15.80 -1.19 16.77
N LEU A 188 -15.73 -2.51 16.80
CA LEU A 188 -15.60 -3.34 17.99
C LEU A 188 -14.21 -3.96 17.92
N SER A 189 -13.27 -3.51 18.76
CA SER A 189 -11.94 -4.13 18.84
C SER A 189 -11.86 -5.05 20.05
N PRO A 190 -11.76 -6.37 19.86
CA PRO A 190 -11.53 -7.30 20.97
C PRO A 190 -10.11 -7.25 21.54
N SER A 191 -9.16 -6.60 20.85
CA SER A 191 -7.72 -6.71 21.14
C SER A 191 -7.03 -5.33 21.17
N ALA A 192 -7.05 -4.67 22.33
CA ALA A 192 -6.03 -3.68 22.70
C ALA A 192 -6.04 -3.43 24.22
N PRO A 193 -5.02 -3.88 24.97
CA PRO A 193 -4.75 -3.33 26.29
C PRO A 193 -4.05 -1.98 26.15
N GLY A 194 -4.70 -0.91 26.63
CA GLY A 194 -4.03 0.35 27.00
C GLY A 194 -4.23 1.55 26.07
N ALA A 195 -5.37 2.24 26.22
CA ALA A 195 -5.43 3.70 26.11
C ALA A 195 -6.54 4.18 27.05
N GLY A 196 -6.15 4.83 28.15
CA GLY A 196 -7.04 5.16 29.25
C GLY A 196 -8.16 6.12 28.86
N ALA A 197 -9.40 5.66 28.96
CA ALA A 197 -10.57 6.52 29.09
C ALA A 197 -10.82 6.78 30.58
N VAL A 198 -10.35 7.92 31.11
CA VAL A 198 -10.87 8.46 32.37
C VAL A 198 -12.06 9.35 32.02
N ALA A 199 -13.26 8.87 32.35
CA ALA A 199 -14.46 9.68 32.38
C ALA A 199 -14.63 10.28 33.78
N THR A 200 -14.57 11.61 33.92
CA THR A 200 -15.29 12.34 34.97
C THR A 200 -15.91 13.61 34.41
N GLY A 201 -17.14 13.89 34.86
CA GLY A 201 -18.06 14.84 34.28
C GLY A 201 -17.68 16.33 34.42
N ARG A 202 -18.25 17.09 33.47
CA ARG A 202 -18.27 18.55 33.26
C ARG A 202 -18.67 19.37 34.52
N PRO A 203 -18.32 20.67 34.61
CA PRO A 203 -19.14 21.68 33.95
C PRO A 203 -18.38 22.88 33.31
N ALA A 204 -19.17 23.62 32.51
CA ALA A 204 -18.91 24.84 31.74
C ALA A 204 -17.72 25.75 32.14
N GLY A 205 -16.91 26.11 31.14
CA GLY A 205 -15.91 27.17 31.22
C GLY A 205 -15.15 27.29 29.90
N VAL A 206 -15.07 28.52 29.38
CA VAL A 206 -14.37 28.92 28.15
C VAL A 206 -12.88 28.54 28.21
N GLY A 207 -12.36 27.89 27.17
CA GLY A 207 -10.93 27.61 27.04
C GLY A 207 -10.63 26.61 25.93
N SER A 208 -10.01 27.09 24.86
CA SER A 208 -9.44 26.31 23.76
C SER A 208 -8.51 25.20 24.28
N PRO A 209 -8.52 23.98 23.72
CA PRO A 209 -7.48 23.01 24.03
C PRO A 209 -6.37 23.09 22.98
N GLU A 210 -5.20 23.56 23.42
CA GLU A 210 -3.92 23.08 22.93
C GLU A 210 -3.86 21.56 23.26
N MET A 211 -3.61 20.72 22.25
CA MET A 211 -3.29 19.31 22.47
C MET A 211 -1.79 19.09 22.28
N GLU A 212 -1.22 18.44 23.28
CA GLU A 212 0.18 18.06 23.42
C GLU A 212 0.67 17.20 22.24
N GLU A 213 1.84 17.61 21.73
CA GLU A 213 2.70 16.88 20.81
C GLU A 213 3.19 15.58 21.44
N ALA A 214 2.80 14.46 20.86
CA ALA A 214 3.60 13.25 20.83
C ALA A 214 3.26 12.48 19.55
N ASP A 215 4.08 12.67 18.51
CA ASP A 215 4.64 11.57 17.71
C ASP A 215 5.28 12.05 16.40
N ILE A 216 6.44 11.43 16.13
CA ILE A 216 7.10 11.26 14.82
C ILE A 216 7.78 12.51 14.24
N ALA A 217 9.12 12.49 14.37
CA ALA A 217 10.02 13.21 13.49
C ALA A 217 9.87 12.68 12.05
N ASP A 218 8.93 13.24 11.29
CA ASP A 218 8.90 13.11 9.83
C ASP A 218 9.42 14.41 9.20
N ALA A 219 10.27 14.21 8.21
CA ALA A 219 11.15 15.20 7.64
C ALA A 219 10.39 16.46 7.20
N THR A 220 11.00 17.61 7.51
CA THR A 220 10.74 18.87 6.84
C THR A 220 10.92 18.68 5.32
N ILE A 221 9.83 18.31 4.62
CA ILE A 221 9.72 18.56 3.19
C ILE A 221 9.51 20.07 3.04
N GLU A 222 10.60 20.83 3.13
CA GLU A 222 10.68 22.08 2.39
C GLU A 222 10.49 21.71 0.92
N GLU A 223 9.41 22.20 0.30
CA GLU A 223 9.09 21.92 -1.09
C GLU A 223 10.34 22.17 -1.94
N ALA A 224 10.89 21.09 -2.50
CA ALA A 224 12.09 21.18 -3.30
C ALA A 224 11.87 22.12 -4.48
N SER A 225 12.88 22.95 -4.71
CA SER A 225 13.01 23.94 -5.77
C SER A 225 13.12 23.36 -7.19
N ILE A 226 12.64 22.13 -7.41
CA ILE A 226 12.78 21.38 -8.66
C ILE A 226 11.41 21.03 -9.23
N VAL A 227 11.10 21.61 -10.39
CA VAL A 227 9.88 21.27 -11.15
C VAL A 227 10.19 20.02 -11.96
N VAL A 228 9.53 18.92 -11.63
CA VAL A 228 9.66 17.64 -12.34
C VAL A 228 8.49 17.45 -13.31
N PRO A 229 8.70 16.99 -14.56
CA PRO A 229 7.62 16.70 -15.49
C PRO A 229 6.66 15.61 -14.99
N GLU A 230 5.36 15.73 -15.27
CA GLU A 230 4.37 14.70 -14.94
C GLU A 230 4.68 13.35 -15.62
N GLY A 231 4.47 12.25 -14.89
CA GLY A 231 4.71 10.89 -15.37
C GLY A 231 6.19 10.49 -15.51
N SER A 232 7.10 11.15 -14.78
CA SER A 232 8.53 10.79 -14.68
C SER A 232 8.79 9.73 -13.59
N LEU A 233 9.91 9.02 -13.70
CA LEU A 233 10.46 8.17 -12.62
C LEU A 233 10.76 8.98 -11.35
N LEU A 234 11.02 10.28 -11.47
CA LEU A 234 11.24 11.18 -10.36
C LEU A 234 9.90 11.66 -9.79
N THR A 235 9.44 11.03 -8.71
CA THR A 235 8.37 11.63 -7.89
C THR A 235 8.86 12.94 -7.27
N PRO A 236 7.95 13.85 -6.82
CA PRO A 236 8.37 15.07 -6.14
C PRO A 236 9.34 14.85 -4.97
N ALA A 237 9.15 13.75 -4.23
CA ALA A 237 10.03 13.36 -3.13
C ALA A 237 11.43 12.92 -3.62
N LEU A 238 11.52 12.13 -4.70
CA LEU A 238 12.82 11.72 -5.26
C LEU A 238 13.54 12.89 -5.94
N GLY A 239 12.79 13.76 -6.63
CA GLY A 239 13.29 15.01 -7.17
C GLY A 239 13.91 15.90 -6.10
N ALA A 240 13.30 15.98 -4.91
CA ALA A 240 13.85 16.74 -3.78
C ALA A 240 15.22 16.24 -3.31
N HIS A 241 15.41 14.92 -3.24
CA HIS A 241 16.69 14.32 -2.89
C HIS A 241 17.76 14.60 -3.95
N LEU A 242 17.42 14.42 -5.23
CA LEU A 242 18.30 14.70 -6.35
C LEU A 242 18.70 16.19 -6.42
N SER A 243 17.76 17.11 -6.17
CA SER A 243 18.01 18.56 -6.17
C SER A 243 19.10 18.96 -5.18
N ARG A 244 19.09 18.35 -3.97
CA ARG A 244 20.12 18.55 -2.94
C ARG A 244 21.49 18.00 -3.36
N MET A 245 21.53 16.87 -4.07
CA MET A 245 22.78 16.31 -4.59
C MET A 245 23.40 17.19 -5.68
N LEU A 246 22.58 17.85 -6.49
CA LEU A 246 23.01 18.76 -7.56
C LEU A 246 23.55 20.10 -7.06
N GLY A 247 23.32 20.48 -5.80
CA GLY A 247 23.83 21.72 -5.20
C GLY A 247 22.92 22.26 -4.10
N PRO A 248 23.28 23.39 -3.46
CA PRO A 248 22.55 23.91 -2.30
C PRO A 248 21.11 24.31 -2.65
N PRO A 249 20.16 24.22 -1.68
CA PRO A 249 18.76 24.60 -1.89
C PRO A 249 18.56 26.04 -2.36
N SER A 250 19.51 26.93 -2.03
CA SER A 250 19.54 28.34 -2.43
C SER A 250 19.63 28.59 -3.94
N GLU A 251 19.99 27.56 -4.71
CA GLU A 251 20.07 27.60 -6.18
C GLU A 251 18.97 26.71 -6.77
N PRO A 252 17.78 27.25 -7.05
CA PRO A 252 16.69 26.50 -7.63
C PRO A 252 17.08 26.01 -9.03
N LYS A 253 16.67 24.79 -9.37
CA LYS A 253 17.06 24.14 -10.62
C LYS A 253 15.80 23.66 -11.32
N LYS A 254 15.76 23.81 -12.65
CA LYS A 254 14.70 23.23 -13.47
C LYS A 254 15.26 22.01 -14.20
N LEU A 255 14.58 20.88 -14.09
CA LEU A 255 14.83 19.72 -14.93
C LEU A 255 13.97 19.84 -16.19
N VAL A 256 14.60 19.71 -17.35
CA VAL A 256 13.92 19.64 -18.64
C VAL A 256 14.21 18.28 -19.25
N LEU A 257 13.16 17.50 -19.50
CA LEU A 257 13.27 16.17 -20.08
C LEU A 257 13.82 16.28 -21.51
N LEU A 258 14.94 15.62 -21.76
CA LEU A 258 15.57 15.50 -23.07
C LEU A 258 15.18 14.19 -23.73
N HIS A 259 15.31 13.08 -23.00
CA HIS A 259 15.09 11.72 -23.50
C HIS A 259 14.30 10.89 -22.48
N ARG A 260 13.35 10.09 -22.94
CA ARG A 260 12.65 9.05 -22.16
C ARG A 260 12.58 7.78 -23.00
N ALA A 261 13.10 6.67 -22.50
CA ALA A 261 13.25 5.45 -23.29
C ALA A 261 11.92 4.84 -23.75
N SER A 262 10.88 4.87 -22.90
CA SER A 262 9.54 4.42 -23.31
C SER A 262 8.90 5.28 -24.42
N ARG A 263 9.31 6.54 -24.55
CA ARG A 263 8.81 7.50 -25.56
C ARG A 263 9.67 7.50 -26.83
N ASP A 264 10.99 7.54 -26.65
CA ASP A 264 11.97 7.84 -27.70
C ASP A 264 12.75 6.59 -28.15
N GLY A 265 12.61 5.47 -27.43
CA GLY A 265 13.28 4.19 -27.69
C GLY A 265 14.54 3.95 -26.87
N PHE A 266 14.89 2.68 -26.66
CA PHE A 266 16.05 2.23 -25.85
C PHE A 266 17.39 2.19 -26.61
N THR A 267 17.43 2.72 -27.83
CA THR A 267 18.64 2.67 -28.66
C THR A 267 19.62 3.78 -28.30
N ALA A 268 20.92 3.52 -28.44
CA ALA A 268 21.97 4.53 -28.34
C ALA A 268 21.78 5.66 -29.36
N ALA A 269 21.30 5.33 -30.56
CA ALA A 269 20.98 6.34 -31.58
C ALA A 269 19.91 7.34 -31.10
N ALA A 270 18.85 6.85 -30.45
CA ALA A 270 17.81 7.71 -29.87
C ALA A 270 18.36 8.60 -28.76
N PHE A 271 19.22 8.07 -27.89
CA PHE A 271 19.91 8.85 -26.87
C PHE A 271 20.73 9.99 -27.47
N HIS A 272 21.64 9.68 -28.39
CA HIS A 272 22.54 10.65 -28.99
C HIS A 272 21.78 11.73 -29.77
N ALA A 273 20.68 11.39 -30.44
CA ALA A 273 19.84 12.36 -31.15
C ALA A 273 19.25 13.46 -30.22
N HIS A 274 19.03 13.14 -28.94
CA HIS A 274 18.42 14.06 -27.97
C HIS A 274 19.44 14.70 -27.00
N CYS A 275 20.56 14.02 -26.74
CA CYS A 275 21.46 14.37 -25.65
C CYS A 275 22.84 14.87 -26.12
N ASP A 276 23.25 14.65 -27.37
CA ASP A 276 24.54 15.16 -27.86
C ASP A 276 24.60 16.69 -27.79
N GLY A 277 25.75 17.22 -27.38
CA GLY A 277 25.96 18.65 -27.16
C GLY A 277 25.38 19.20 -25.84
N GLN A 278 24.68 18.38 -25.05
CA GLN A 278 24.15 18.78 -23.75
C GLN A 278 25.20 18.63 -22.65
N VAL A 279 25.19 19.59 -21.72
CA VAL A 279 25.99 19.60 -20.48
C VAL A 279 25.06 19.58 -19.27
N ARG A 280 25.59 19.25 -18.09
CA ARG A 280 24.82 19.25 -16.82
C ARG A 280 23.53 18.45 -16.95
N THR A 281 23.64 17.20 -17.39
CA THR A 281 22.49 16.32 -17.53
C THR A 281 22.41 15.31 -16.40
N VAL A 282 21.20 14.97 -15.96
CA VAL A 282 20.94 13.84 -15.06
C VAL A 282 20.30 12.72 -15.85
N THR A 283 20.90 11.53 -15.79
CA THR A 283 20.30 10.27 -16.22
C THR A 283 19.70 9.57 -15.01
N VAL A 284 18.44 9.13 -15.11
CA VAL A 284 17.73 8.33 -14.08
C VAL A 284 17.22 7.05 -14.73
N ALA A 285 17.48 5.90 -14.14
CA ALA A 285 17.01 4.60 -14.62
C ALA A 285 16.26 3.85 -13.51
N GLN A 286 15.32 3.00 -13.94
CA GLN A 286 14.63 2.04 -13.07
C GLN A 286 14.97 0.61 -13.48
N SER A 287 15.43 -0.21 -12.53
CA SER A 287 15.64 -1.65 -12.76
C SER A 287 14.35 -2.46 -12.57
N MET A 288 14.33 -3.68 -13.11
CA MET A 288 13.25 -4.65 -12.83
C MET A 288 13.10 -4.96 -11.33
N GLY A 289 14.19 -4.96 -10.57
CA GLY A 289 14.18 -5.08 -9.10
C GLY A 289 13.63 -3.86 -8.35
N GLY A 290 13.16 -2.82 -9.06
CA GLY A 290 12.54 -1.64 -8.47
C GLY A 290 13.51 -0.58 -7.94
N TYR A 291 14.81 -0.70 -8.24
CA TYR A 291 15.79 0.33 -7.86
C TYR A 291 15.71 1.53 -8.79
N ILE A 292 15.84 2.73 -8.23
CA ILE A 292 15.93 4.00 -8.96
C ILE A 292 17.30 4.62 -8.71
N PHE A 293 18.08 4.79 -9.76
CA PHE A 293 19.49 5.20 -9.67
C PHE A 293 19.93 5.90 -10.96
N GLY A 294 21.16 6.41 -11.00
CA GLY A 294 21.60 7.19 -12.16
C GLY A 294 22.91 7.93 -11.99
N GLY A 295 23.13 8.90 -12.87
CA GLY A 295 24.36 9.69 -12.92
C GLY A 295 24.13 11.12 -13.38
N TYR A 296 24.91 12.04 -12.83
CA TYR A 296 24.98 13.44 -13.24
C TYR A 296 26.30 13.71 -13.98
N SER A 297 26.19 14.27 -15.18
CA SER A 297 27.35 14.46 -16.08
C SER A 297 28.22 15.69 -15.77
N GLY A 298 27.81 16.53 -14.81
CA GLY A 298 28.61 17.70 -14.42
C GLY A 298 28.89 18.66 -15.57
N SER A 299 30.15 19.09 -15.71
CA SER A 299 30.60 19.94 -16.81
C SER A 299 30.84 19.20 -18.13
N ALA A 300 30.79 17.86 -18.16
CA ALA A 300 31.03 17.11 -19.40
C ALA A 300 29.89 17.28 -20.40
N THR A 301 30.26 17.34 -21.68
CA THR A 301 29.34 17.42 -22.82
C THR A 301 29.22 16.04 -23.45
N TRP A 302 27.99 15.58 -23.70
CA TRP A 302 27.78 14.35 -24.46
C TRP A 302 28.17 14.50 -25.93
N GLY A 303 28.71 13.44 -26.51
CA GLY A 303 28.98 13.29 -27.93
C GLY A 303 29.06 11.82 -28.33
N ASN A 304 29.46 11.55 -29.57
CA ASN A 304 29.38 10.21 -30.15
C ASN A 304 30.67 9.70 -30.81
N GLN A 305 31.80 10.38 -30.59
CA GLN A 305 33.08 10.17 -31.31
C GLN A 305 33.99 9.06 -30.75
N GLY A 306 33.50 8.28 -29.79
CA GLY A 306 34.26 7.21 -29.14
C GLY A 306 35.35 7.70 -28.17
N GLN A 307 35.09 8.79 -27.44
CA GLN A 307 36.08 9.44 -26.57
C GLN A 307 35.60 9.56 -25.13
N TRP A 308 36.54 9.58 -24.18
CA TRP A 308 36.28 9.93 -22.79
C TRP A 308 36.21 11.45 -22.62
N ALA A 309 35.28 11.94 -21.80
CA ALA A 309 35.17 13.34 -21.48
C ALA A 309 35.41 13.59 -19.97
N PRO A 310 36.31 14.51 -19.60
CA PRO A 310 36.49 14.94 -18.22
C PRO A 310 35.28 15.74 -17.73
N SER A 311 34.98 15.64 -16.43
CA SER A 311 33.95 16.46 -15.80
C SER A 311 34.36 16.94 -14.42
N GLU A 312 34.03 18.18 -14.12
CA GLU A 312 33.95 18.70 -12.77
C GLU A 312 32.55 18.47 -12.21
N GLY A 313 32.46 17.95 -10.99
CA GLY A 313 31.19 17.75 -10.27
C GLY A 313 30.30 16.61 -10.79
N ALA A 314 30.81 15.70 -11.63
CA ALA A 314 30.08 14.50 -11.99
C ALA A 314 30.00 13.54 -10.80
N PHE A 315 28.86 12.84 -10.67
CA PHE A 315 28.65 11.84 -9.63
C PHE A 315 27.61 10.81 -10.07
N LEU A 316 27.65 9.65 -9.43
CA LEU A 316 26.61 8.63 -9.53
C LEU A 316 25.73 8.64 -8.28
N PHE A 317 24.52 8.11 -8.37
CA PHE A 317 23.61 8.08 -7.23
C PHE A 317 22.64 6.90 -7.26
N ARG A 318 22.12 6.54 -6.08
CA ARG A 318 20.98 5.63 -5.90
C ARG A 318 19.95 6.32 -5.04
N LEU A 319 18.72 6.49 -5.55
CA LEU A 319 17.64 7.23 -4.91
C LEU A 319 16.68 6.34 -4.12
N ALA A 320 16.31 5.17 -4.65
CA ALA A 320 15.32 4.28 -4.03
C ALA A 320 15.50 2.82 -4.45
N GLY A 321 14.84 1.91 -3.75
CA GLY A 321 14.78 0.48 -4.06
C GLY A 321 14.58 -0.37 -2.80
N PRO A 322 14.36 -1.68 -2.94
CA PRO A 322 14.28 -2.60 -1.81
C PRO A 322 15.48 -2.47 -0.86
N GLY A 323 15.21 -2.28 0.44
CA GLY A 323 16.24 -2.14 1.47
C GLY A 323 17.04 -0.83 1.43
N VAL A 324 16.71 0.13 0.57
CA VAL A 324 17.38 1.44 0.52
C VAL A 324 16.83 2.35 1.60
N GLN A 325 17.57 2.49 2.71
CA GLN A 325 17.15 3.35 3.84
C GLN A 325 17.30 4.86 3.55
N ALA A 326 18.27 5.24 2.72
CA ALA A 326 18.49 6.62 2.32
C ALA A 326 19.16 6.71 0.93
N PRO A 327 18.91 7.79 0.16
CA PRO A 327 19.63 8.06 -1.08
C PRO A 327 21.14 8.20 -0.86
N SER A 328 21.93 7.74 -1.83
CA SER A 328 23.39 7.79 -1.76
C SER A 328 23.97 8.49 -2.99
N LYS A 329 25.03 9.28 -2.77
CA LYS A 329 25.79 10.00 -3.79
C LYS A 329 27.23 9.46 -3.81
N HIS A 330 27.71 9.11 -4.99
CA HIS A 330 29.00 8.45 -5.23
C HIS A 330 29.87 9.36 -6.11
N PRO A 331 30.81 10.11 -5.50
CA PRO A 331 31.59 11.11 -6.21
C PRO A 331 32.62 10.50 -7.16
N LEU A 332 33.04 11.27 -8.16
CA LEU A 332 34.20 11.00 -9.00
C LEU A 332 35.48 11.10 -8.14
N VAL A 333 36.22 10.00 -7.96
CA VAL A 333 37.38 9.95 -7.04
C VAL A 333 38.69 9.55 -7.70
N GLN A 334 38.64 8.93 -8.87
CA GLN A 334 39.84 8.51 -9.60
C GLN A 334 39.59 8.57 -11.11
N ASN A 335 40.66 8.66 -11.90
CA ASN A 335 40.59 8.80 -13.36
C ASN A 335 39.66 9.94 -13.83
N PRO A 336 39.83 11.20 -13.37
CA PRO A 336 38.89 12.28 -13.65
C PRO A 336 38.74 12.63 -15.14
N GLY A 337 39.72 12.23 -15.97
CA GLY A 337 39.64 12.30 -17.43
C GLY A 337 38.58 11.38 -18.06
N HIS A 338 38.07 10.39 -17.33
CA HIS A 338 37.16 9.34 -17.80
C HIS A 338 35.80 9.42 -17.10
N ALA A 339 35.29 10.63 -16.84
CA ALA A 339 34.01 10.81 -16.15
C ALA A 339 32.83 10.23 -16.95
N ILE A 340 32.72 10.55 -18.24
CA ILE A 340 31.74 9.94 -19.15
C ILE A 340 32.41 9.41 -20.43
N TYR A 341 31.79 8.42 -21.07
CA TYR A 341 32.21 7.90 -22.37
C TYR A 341 31.20 8.27 -23.45
N CYS A 342 31.69 8.90 -24.52
CA CYS A 342 30.90 9.49 -25.58
C CYS A 342 31.07 8.69 -26.88
N HIS A 343 30.33 7.59 -27.05
CA HIS A 343 30.47 6.66 -28.19
C HIS A 343 29.10 6.35 -28.82
N GLY A 344 28.94 6.56 -30.14
CA GLY A 344 27.64 6.44 -30.83
C GLY A 344 26.89 5.09 -30.69
N GLY A 345 27.61 4.00 -30.45
CA GLY A 345 27.06 2.67 -30.13
C GLY A 345 26.69 2.40 -28.66
N HIS A 346 26.85 3.36 -27.75
CA HIS A 346 26.60 3.22 -26.32
C HIS A 346 25.48 4.17 -25.87
N GLY A 347 24.66 3.77 -24.90
CA GLY A 347 23.84 4.72 -24.15
C GLY A 347 24.69 5.53 -23.15
N PRO A 348 24.07 6.21 -22.18
CA PRO A 348 24.80 6.92 -21.13
C PRO A 348 25.80 6.00 -20.46
N THR A 349 27.04 6.47 -20.45
CA THR A 349 28.17 5.72 -19.92
C THR A 349 28.99 6.63 -19.03
N PHE A 350 29.18 6.21 -17.77
CA PHE A 350 29.92 6.91 -16.74
C PHE A 350 31.03 6.00 -16.23
N GLY A 351 32.25 6.52 -16.19
CA GLY A 351 33.42 5.84 -15.64
C GLY A 351 34.07 4.81 -16.57
N ALA A 352 35.40 4.74 -16.51
CA ALA A 352 36.26 3.83 -17.28
C ALA A 352 35.97 2.33 -17.09
N GLY A 353 35.35 1.95 -15.96
CA GLY A 353 35.01 0.56 -15.64
C GLY A 353 33.55 0.19 -15.90
N HIS A 354 32.82 1.02 -16.64
CA HIS A 354 31.36 0.92 -16.75
C HIS A 354 30.69 0.99 -15.37
N ASP A 355 31.11 1.96 -14.57
CA ASP A 355 30.56 2.25 -13.24
C ASP A 355 29.03 2.48 -13.34
N LEU A 356 28.59 3.09 -14.44
CA LEU A 356 27.23 2.99 -14.97
C LEU A 356 27.28 2.97 -16.51
N TYR A 357 26.66 1.98 -17.14
CA TYR A 357 26.60 1.85 -18.59
C TYR A 357 25.25 1.29 -19.04
N ILE A 358 24.50 2.04 -19.84
CA ILE A 358 23.29 1.55 -20.51
C ILE A 358 23.64 1.07 -21.91
N GLN A 359 23.40 -0.21 -22.17
CA GLN A 359 23.68 -0.85 -23.46
C GLN A 359 22.67 -0.43 -24.53
N ASN A 360 23.13 -0.36 -25.78
CA ASN A 360 22.24 -0.18 -26.92
C ASN A 360 21.29 -1.39 -27.05
N SER A 361 19.98 -1.14 -26.97
CA SER A 361 18.95 -2.17 -27.10
C SER A 361 17.93 -1.81 -28.18
N VAL A 362 17.48 -2.81 -28.93
CA VAL A 362 16.46 -2.68 -30.00
C VAL A 362 15.07 -3.19 -29.55
N GLY A 363 14.86 -3.36 -28.24
CA GLY A 363 13.60 -3.85 -27.64
C GLY A 363 12.86 -2.82 -26.78
N THR A 364 11.87 -3.31 -26.01
CA THR A 364 11.07 -2.53 -25.06
C THR A 364 11.69 -2.44 -23.66
N SER A 365 12.93 -2.92 -23.49
CA SER A 365 13.71 -2.85 -22.26
C SER A 365 15.20 -2.68 -22.59
N GLY A 366 15.95 -2.12 -21.65
CA GLY A 366 17.40 -1.94 -21.77
C GLY A 366 18.17 -2.86 -20.85
N THR A 367 19.44 -3.10 -21.14
CA THR A 367 20.37 -3.76 -20.21
C THR A 367 21.34 -2.72 -19.68
N LEU A 368 21.57 -2.73 -18.38
CA LEU A 368 22.48 -1.83 -17.70
C LEU A 368 23.57 -2.62 -16.96
N THR A 369 24.80 -2.13 -17.04
CA THR A 369 25.94 -2.58 -16.23
C THR A 369 26.30 -1.49 -15.20
N SER A 370 26.58 -1.89 -13.96
CA SER A 370 27.09 -0.98 -12.93
C SER A 370 28.18 -1.66 -12.10
N ASN A 371 29.40 -1.13 -12.21
CA ASN A 371 30.58 -1.62 -11.48
C ASN A 371 31.28 -0.45 -10.77
N LEU A 372 30.75 -0.02 -9.63
CA LEU A 372 31.34 1.08 -8.85
C LEU A 372 32.74 0.72 -8.37
N GLY A 373 33.65 1.72 -8.35
CA GLY A 373 35.00 1.60 -7.82
C GLY A 373 36.13 1.76 -8.84
N ALA A 374 35.83 1.93 -10.14
CA ALA A 374 36.85 2.16 -11.16
C ALA A 374 37.10 3.65 -11.47
N THR A 375 36.08 4.51 -11.37
CA THR A 375 36.19 5.98 -11.55
C THR A 375 35.43 6.73 -10.46
N TYR A 376 34.25 6.23 -10.11
CA TYR A 376 33.39 6.72 -9.04
C TYR A 376 33.56 5.87 -7.77
N SER A 377 33.42 6.54 -6.61
CA SER A 377 33.59 5.92 -5.29
C SER A 377 32.57 4.81 -5.05
N GLN A 378 33.00 3.71 -4.43
CA GLN A 378 32.07 2.73 -3.85
C GLN A 378 31.44 3.26 -2.57
N GLN A 379 32.16 4.10 -1.84
CA GLN A 379 31.71 4.68 -0.60
C GLN A 379 30.90 5.95 -0.88
N ALA A 380 29.67 6.00 -0.37
CA ALA A 380 28.82 7.17 -0.47
C ALA A 380 29.43 8.38 0.27
N GLU A 381 29.24 9.57 -0.30
CA GLU A 381 29.59 10.84 0.32
C GLU A 381 28.89 10.98 1.69
N GLY A 382 29.64 11.35 2.73
CA GLY A 382 29.13 11.43 4.11
C GLY A 382 29.31 10.17 4.97
N GLY A 383 30.01 9.13 4.46
CA GLY A 383 30.37 7.94 5.26
C GLY A 383 29.28 6.86 5.32
N GLY A 384 28.34 6.88 4.38
CA GLY A 384 27.22 5.92 4.30
C GLY A 384 27.57 4.60 3.59
N ALA A 385 26.59 4.04 2.87
CA ALA A 385 26.67 2.74 2.22
C ALA A 385 27.88 2.59 1.27
N VAL A 386 28.55 1.43 1.33
CA VAL A 386 29.55 1.00 0.35
C VAL A 386 28.86 0.11 -0.68
N LEU A 387 28.90 0.50 -1.94
CA LEU A 387 28.22 -0.17 -3.05
C LEU A 387 29.20 -0.62 -4.12
N THR A 388 29.02 -1.86 -4.59
CA THR A 388 29.69 -2.37 -5.79
C THR A 388 28.84 -2.19 -7.06
N SER A 389 27.52 -2.06 -6.92
CA SER A 389 26.56 -1.71 -7.99
C SER A 389 25.51 -0.72 -7.49
N LEU A 390 25.01 0.13 -8.39
CA LEU A 390 23.90 1.05 -8.13
C LEU A 390 22.53 0.37 -8.17
N ALA A 391 22.44 -0.82 -8.75
CA ALA A 391 21.23 -1.64 -8.85
C ALA A 391 21.34 -2.91 -7.97
N GLU A 392 20.39 -3.84 -8.12
CA GLU A 392 20.38 -5.13 -7.42
C GLU A 392 21.62 -5.99 -7.71
N THR A 393 22.18 -5.91 -8.91
CA THR A 393 23.35 -6.65 -9.36
C THR A 393 24.21 -5.79 -10.29
N ASN A 394 25.41 -6.25 -10.66
CA ASN A 394 26.28 -5.53 -11.58
C ASN A 394 25.76 -5.50 -13.03
N SER A 395 24.77 -6.35 -13.37
CA SER A 395 24.13 -6.38 -14.69
C SER A 395 22.66 -6.69 -14.53
N THR A 396 21.79 -5.72 -14.86
CA THR A 396 20.33 -5.87 -14.73
C THR A 396 19.59 -5.35 -15.96
N THR A 397 18.31 -5.72 -16.07
CA THR A 397 17.38 -5.16 -17.05
C THR A 397 16.71 -3.92 -16.46
N ILE A 398 16.67 -2.85 -17.25
CA ILE A 398 15.96 -1.62 -16.92
C ILE A 398 14.63 -1.53 -17.67
N THR A 399 13.60 -1.10 -16.95
CA THR A 399 12.23 -0.94 -17.48
C THR A 399 12.00 0.45 -18.05
N GLU A 400 12.78 1.45 -17.61
CA GLU A 400 12.70 2.83 -18.06
C GLU A 400 14.02 3.56 -17.77
N TRP A 401 14.36 4.54 -18.60
CA TRP A 401 15.37 5.54 -18.24
C TRP A 401 15.10 6.89 -18.90
N GLU A 402 15.43 7.95 -18.18
CA GLU A 402 15.16 9.33 -18.51
C GLU A 402 16.44 10.17 -18.40
N VAL A 403 16.61 11.14 -19.31
CA VAL A 403 17.70 12.11 -19.27
C VAL A 403 17.12 13.51 -19.21
N PHE A 404 17.60 14.31 -18.26
CA PHE A 404 17.16 15.68 -18.03
C PHE A 404 18.32 16.66 -18.15
N SER A 405 18.13 17.81 -18.80
CA SER A 405 19.04 18.94 -18.65
C SER A 405 18.76 19.67 -17.33
N VAL A 406 19.81 20.00 -16.58
CA VAL A 406 19.72 20.79 -15.36
C VAL A 406 19.97 22.26 -15.69
N GLN A 407 18.93 23.08 -15.60
CA GLN A 407 19.02 24.52 -15.86
C GLN A 407 18.96 25.30 -14.53
N PRO A 408 19.90 26.24 -14.28
CA PRO A 408 19.80 27.12 -13.12
C PRO A 408 18.58 28.02 -13.26
N GLN A 409 17.80 28.15 -12.19
CA GLN A 409 16.78 29.19 -12.06
C GLN A 409 17.34 30.34 -11.23
N PRO A 410 17.08 31.60 -11.62
CA PRO A 410 17.42 32.75 -10.79
C PRO A 410 16.57 32.74 -9.50
N SER A 411 17.20 32.58 -8.34
CA SER A 411 16.59 32.83 -7.02
C SER A 411 16.88 34.24 -6.54
N VAL A 412 16.00 34.75 -5.68
CA VAL A 412 16.24 36.00 -4.95
C VAL A 412 17.53 35.92 -4.13
N ASP A 413 17.86 34.75 -3.58
CA ASP A 413 19.11 34.52 -2.85
C ASP A 413 20.36 34.49 -3.76
N GLY A 414 20.26 33.93 -4.97
CA GLY A 414 21.32 33.97 -5.96
C GLY A 414 21.59 35.39 -6.45
N LEU A 415 20.52 36.15 -6.73
CA LEU A 415 20.58 37.56 -7.12
C LEU A 415 21.13 38.45 -5.99
N LEU A 416 20.79 38.18 -4.73
CA LEU A 416 21.37 38.85 -3.56
C LEU A 416 22.87 38.55 -3.44
N ARG A 417 23.27 37.30 -3.63
CA ARG A 417 24.68 36.88 -3.54
C ARG A 417 25.53 37.51 -4.64
N GLU A 418 25.00 37.60 -5.86
CA GLU A 418 25.64 38.27 -7.00
C GLU A 418 25.70 39.78 -6.80
N ALA A 419 24.64 40.41 -6.29
CA ALA A 419 24.62 41.84 -5.96
C ALA A 419 25.63 42.23 -4.86
N LEU A 420 25.92 41.32 -3.91
CA LEU A 420 26.91 41.51 -2.84
C LEU A 420 28.37 41.34 -3.31
N GLY A 421 28.60 40.83 -4.52
CA GLY A 421 29.93 40.54 -5.06
C GLY A 421 30.51 41.64 -5.97
N VAL A 422 29.75 42.68 -6.31
CA VAL A 422 30.15 43.73 -7.27
C VAL A 422 30.64 44.99 -6.54
N PRO A 423 31.89 45.44 -6.73
CA PRO A 423 32.41 46.66 -6.10
C PRO A 423 31.84 47.92 -6.77
N GLY A 424 31.07 48.72 -6.01
CA GLY A 424 30.47 50.00 -6.46
C GLY A 424 28.94 50.07 -6.31
N GLU A 425 28.41 49.70 -5.14
CA GLU A 425 26.97 49.50 -4.90
C GLU A 425 26.11 50.76 -5.14
N LEU A 426 24.89 50.54 -5.68
CA LEU A 426 23.69 51.33 -5.40
C LEU A 426 22.92 50.62 -4.26
N PRO A 427 23.08 51.04 -2.99
CA PRO A 427 22.53 50.36 -1.79
C PRO A 427 20.99 50.18 -1.82
N GLU A 428 20.34 50.99 -2.64
CA GLU A 428 18.94 50.96 -3.03
C GLU A 428 18.49 49.59 -3.61
N CYS A 429 19.29 49.00 -4.50
CA CYS A 429 18.94 47.77 -5.20
C CYS A 429 18.93 46.55 -4.28
N ARG A 430 19.89 46.49 -3.36
CA ARG A 430 19.98 45.45 -2.33
C ARG A 430 18.76 45.47 -1.42
N ARG A 431 18.36 46.67 -1.00
CA ARG A 431 17.24 46.88 -0.08
C ARG A 431 15.90 46.43 -0.66
N LEU A 432 15.70 46.62 -1.96
CA LEU A 432 14.53 46.11 -2.68
C LEU A 432 14.53 44.58 -2.82
N LEU A 433 15.68 43.95 -3.04
CA LEU A 433 15.79 42.50 -3.16
C LEU A 433 15.53 41.78 -1.84
N GLU A 434 16.01 42.32 -0.73
CA GLU A 434 15.69 41.82 0.61
C GLU A 434 14.18 41.98 0.93
N GLN A 435 13.57 43.10 0.51
CA GLN A 435 12.13 43.35 0.57
C GLN A 435 11.32 42.31 -0.22
N VAL A 436 11.71 42.01 -1.45
CA VAL A 436 11.11 40.97 -2.29
C VAL A 436 11.23 39.60 -1.62
N ARG A 437 12.40 39.27 -1.05
CA ARG A 437 12.63 38.02 -0.34
C ARG A 437 11.66 37.83 0.82
N SER A 438 11.46 38.88 1.62
CA SER A 438 10.56 38.82 2.77
C SER A 438 9.09 38.60 2.37
N VAL A 439 8.59 39.27 1.32
CA VAL A 439 7.22 39.06 0.82
C VAL A 439 7.04 37.65 0.27
N LEU A 440 8.11 37.06 -0.26
CA LEU A 440 8.10 35.71 -0.80
C LEU A 440 8.07 34.62 0.24
N ALA A 441 8.90 34.75 1.27
CA ALA A 441 8.83 33.86 2.43
C ALA A 441 7.41 33.86 3.03
N VAL A 442 6.81 35.04 3.20
CA VAL A 442 5.44 35.18 3.73
C VAL A 442 4.39 34.51 2.84
N ALA A 443 4.52 34.64 1.52
CA ALA A 443 3.62 33.99 0.57
C ALA A 443 3.81 32.46 0.53
N GLN A 444 5.03 31.97 0.71
CA GLN A 444 5.32 30.52 0.71
C GLN A 444 4.76 29.85 1.95
N THR A 445 5.04 30.39 3.12
CA THR A 445 4.48 29.86 4.37
C THR A 445 2.95 29.96 4.35
N SER A 446 2.38 31.02 3.73
CA SER A 446 0.94 31.13 3.47
C SER A 446 0.35 29.96 2.73
N SER A 447 0.98 29.64 1.60
CA SER A 447 0.56 28.58 0.71
C SER A 447 0.60 27.22 1.42
N ILE A 448 1.68 26.93 2.13
CA ILE A 448 1.85 25.66 2.85
C ILE A 448 0.78 25.51 3.93
N THR A 449 0.55 26.55 4.73
CA THR A 449 -0.43 26.50 5.81
C THR A 449 -1.87 26.35 5.28
N GLN A 450 -2.23 27.05 4.20
CA GLN A 450 -3.55 26.88 3.57
C GLN A 450 -3.72 25.49 2.95
N LYS A 451 -2.65 24.94 2.37
CA LYS A 451 -2.63 23.59 1.79
C LYS A 451 -2.85 22.51 2.85
N ARG A 452 -2.21 22.64 4.02
CA ARG A 452 -2.45 21.75 5.17
C ARG A 452 -3.88 21.85 5.68
N LYS A 453 -4.42 23.06 5.84
CA LYS A 453 -5.82 23.29 6.29
C LYS A 453 -6.84 22.68 5.32
N ARG A 454 -6.59 22.77 4.01
CA ARG A 454 -7.42 22.12 2.98
C ARG A 454 -7.39 20.60 3.07
N GLN A 455 -6.22 20.03 3.33
CA GLN A 455 -6.06 18.58 3.48
C GLN A 455 -6.80 18.06 4.71
N ASP A 456 -6.71 18.78 5.82
CA ASP A 456 -7.39 18.43 7.06
C ASP A 456 -8.92 18.52 6.94
N ILE A 457 -9.46 19.59 6.33
CA ILE A 457 -10.89 19.72 6.04
C ILE A 457 -11.38 18.58 5.11
N ALA A 458 -10.58 18.22 4.10
CA ALA A 458 -10.90 17.11 3.19
C ALA A 458 -10.88 15.74 3.89
N ALA A 459 -9.94 15.50 4.79
CA ALA A 459 -9.91 14.28 5.58
C ALA A 459 -11.16 14.15 6.47
N LYS A 460 -11.55 15.25 7.12
CA LYS A 460 -12.74 15.32 7.99
C LYS A 460 -14.03 15.09 7.22
N ARG A 461 -14.18 15.69 6.04
CA ARG A 461 -15.30 15.41 5.10
C ARG A 461 -15.39 13.93 4.77
N SER A 462 -14.28 13.35 4.32
CA SER A 462 -14.21 11.98 3.84
C SER A 462 -14.52 10.96 4.95
N HIS A 463 -14.09 11.24 6.18
CA HIS A 463 -14.46 10.43 7.33
C HIS A 463 -15.97 10.44 7.56
N LEU A 464 -16.55 11.64 7.59
CA LEU A 464 -17.97 11.83 7.83
C LEU A 464 -18.82 11.20 6.71
N GLU A 465 -18.32 11.20 5.46
CA GLU A 465 -18.91 10.56 4.27
C GLU A 465 -19.04 9.06 4.42
N ARG A 466 -17.94 8.44 4.82
CA ARG A 466 -17.91 7.00 5.08
C ARG A 466 -18.85 6.61 6.19
N ASP A 467 -18.96 7.45 7.23
CA ASP A 467 -19.82 7.20 8.37
C ASP A 467 -21.30 7.16 8.00
N VAL A 468 -21.72 7.94 7.02
CA VAL A 468 -23.12 7.99 6.61
C VAL A 468 -23.45 6.99 5.55
N GLU A 469 -22.53 6.74 4.63
CA GLU A 469 -22.67 5.64 3.70
C GLU A 469 -22.82 4.31 4.44
N PHE A 470 -22.12 4.16 5.56
CA PHE A 470 -22.33 3.03 6.46
C PHE A 470 -23.77 2.98 6.99
N MET A 471 -24.28 4.07 7.55
CA MET A 471 -25.62 4.09 8.16
C MET A 471 -26.75 3.82 7.14
N LYS A 472 -26.60 4.26 5.89
CA LYS A 472 -27.56 3.95 4.79
C LYS A 472 -27.72 2.46 4.51
N LYS A 473 -26.75 1.61 4.87
CA LYS A 473 -26.83 0.16 4.65
C LYS A 473 -27.78 -0.54 5.62
N PHE A 474 -28.19 0.14 6.70
CA PHE A 474 -28.95 -0.44 7.80
C PHE A 474 -30.33 0.20 8.01
N ILE A 475 -30.56 1.39 7.47
CA ILE A 475 -31.76 2.19 7.74
C ILE A 475 -32.63 2.27 6.48
N ASP A 476 -33.94 2.05 6.63
CA ASP A 476 -34.94 2.29 5.60
C ASP A 476 -35.08 3.80 5.39
N THR A 477 -34.66 4.26 4.21
CA THR A 477 -34.80 5.66 3.78
C THR A 477 -35.90 5.76 2.73
N PRO A 478 -36.61 6.90 2.58
CA PRO A 478 -37.64 7.04 1.54
C PRO A 478 -37.07 6.71 0.15
N GLY A 479 -37.57 5.64 -0.48
CA GLY A 479 -37.08 5.11 -1.76
C GLY A 479 -36.09 3.94 -1.67
N SER A 480 -35.73 3.47 -0.47
CA SER A 480 -34.84 2.31 -0.33
C SER A 480 -35.56 0.97 -0.56
N GLU A 481 -35.03 0.13 -1.45
CA GLU A 481 -35.51 -1.24 -1.74
C GLU A 481 -35.03 -2.27 -0.69
N HIS A 482 -35.01 -1.92 0.59
CA HIS A 482 -34.60 -2.82 1.69
C HIS A 482 -35.71 -3.80 2.06
N GLN A 483 -36.14 -4.61 1.10
CA GLN A 483 -37.11 -5.66 1.35
C GLN A 483 -36.43 -6.86 2.02
N ILE A 484 -36.93 -7.27 3.18
CA ILE A 484 -36.54 -8.52 3.83
C ILE A 484 -37.06 -9.69 3.00
N VAL A 485 -36.18 -10.61 2.63
CA VAL A 485 -36.49 -11.83 1.90
C VAL A 485 -36.27 -13.02 2.82
N ARG A 486 -37.32 -13.84 2.99
CA ARG A 486 -37.22 -15.14 3.66
C ARG A 486 -36.87 -16.22 2.65
N LEU A 487 -35.93 -17.07 3.02
CA LEU A 487 -35.41 -18.17 2.23
C LEU A 487 -35.62 -19.47 3.00
N ASN A 488 -36.07 -20.50 2.31
CA ASN A 488 -36.15 -21.86 2.83
C ASN A 488 -35.15 -22.71 2.05
N VAL A 489 -33.97 -22.94 2.63
CA VAL A 489 -32.91 -23.72 1.98
C VAL A 489 -32.96 -25.13 2.53
N SER A 490 -33.57 -26.05 1.78
CA SER A 490 -33.81 -27.45 2.15
C SER A 490 -34.30 -27.63 3.61
N GLY A 491 -35.28 -26.83 4.02
CA GLY A 491 -35.89 -26.86 5.37
C GLY A 491 -35.24 -25.93 6.40
N LYS A 492 -34.09 -25.32 6.10
CA LYS A 492 -33.46 -24.31 6.96
C LYS A 492 -33.98 -22.93 6.60
N ALA A 493 -34.71 -22.31 7.52
CA ALA A 493 -35.14 -20.92 7.40
C ALA A 493 -33.93 -19.96 7.52
N MET A 494 -33.82 -19.03 6.57
CA MET A 494 -32.84 -17.94 6.56
C MET A 494 -33.55 -16.67 6.11
N ALA A 495 -33.04 -15.50 6.50
CA ALA A 495 -33.52 -14.23 5.96
C ALA A 495 -32.38 -13.27 5.69
N THR A 496 -32.58 -12.41 4.70
CA THR A 496 -31.59 -11.42 4.27
C THR A 496 -32.29 -10.27 3.56
N MET A 497 -31.56 -9.19 3.24
CA MET A 497 -32.12 -8.15 2.39
C MET A 497 -32.10 -8.55 0.91
N ARG A 498 -33.11 -8.13 0.15
CA ARG A 498 -33.12 -8.25 -1.32
C ARG A 498 -31.84 -7.66 -1.92
N THR A 499 -31.41 -6.51 -1.42
CA THR A 499 -30.15 -5.85 -1.82
C THR A 499 -28.93 -6.75 -1.64
N THR A 500 -28.93 -7.66 -0.66
CA THR A 500 -27.84 -8.61 -0.40
C THR A 500 -27.78 -9.68 -1.48
N LEU A 501 -28.94 -10.23 -1.87
CA LEU A 501 -29.04 -11.25 -2.91
C LEU A 501 -28.69 -10.72 -4.31
N THR A 502 -28.78 -9.41 -4.51
CA THR A 502 -28.49 -8.75 -5.80
C THR A 502 -27.09 -8.14 -5.91
N GLN A 503 -26.19 -8.36 -4.92
CA GLN A 503 -24.84 -7.76 -4.93
C GLN A 503 -23.94 -8.23 -6.09
N CYS A 504 -24.22 -9.41 -6.68
CA CYS A 504 -23.46 -9.96 -7.79
C CYS A 504 -24.31 -9.93 -9.07
N ALA A 505 -24.15 -8.88 -9.88
CA ALA A 505 -24.91 -8.73 -11.12
C ALA A 505 -24.73 -9.94 -12.06
N GLY A 506 -25.79 -10.38 -12.72
CA GLY A 506 -25.72 -11.57 -13.60
C GLY A 506 -25.66 -12.92 -12.89
N SER A 507 -25.61 -12.96 -11.54
CA SER A 507 -25.86 -14.20 -10.79
C SER A 507 -27.33 -14.62 -10.88
N LEU A 508 -27.61 -15.90 -10.66
CA LEU A 508 -28.98 -16.43 -10.57
C LEU A 508 -29.76 -15.73 -9.45
N LEU A 509 -29.11 -15.43 -8.33
CA LEU A 509 -29.74 -14.70 -7.21
C LEU A 509 -30.11 -13.27 -7.62
N ALA A 510 -29.22 -12.55 -8.33
CA ALA A 510 -29.55 -11.23 -8.83
C ALA A 510 -30.66 -11.26 -9.90
N SER A 511 -30.73 -12.31 -10.72
CA SER A 511 -31.83 -12.49 -11.67
C SER A 511 -33.15 -12.82 -10.98
N LYS A 512 -33.13 -13.68 -9.96
CA LYS A 512 -34.32 -14.11 -9.20
C LYS A 512 -34.80 -13.04 -8.23
N PHE A 513 -33.94 -12.16 -7.70
CA PHE A 513 -34.33 -11.13 -6.73
C PHE A 513 -34.20 -9.70 -7.26
N GLY A 514 -33.87 -9.53 -8.53
CA GLY A 514 -33.81 -8.24 -9.20
C GLY A 514 -35.20 -7.66 -9.52
N PRO A 515 -35.26 -6.42 -10.04
CA PRO A 515 -36.50 -5.68 -10.25
C PRO A 515 -37.42 -6.28 -11.33
N ARG A 516 -36.91 -7.19 -12.17
CA ARG A 516 -37.68 -7.85 -13.23
C ARG A 516 -38.40 -9.12 -12.79
N TRP A 517 -38.16 -9.59 -11.56
CA TRP A 517 -38.76 -10.82 -11.07
C TRP A 517 -39.89 -10.54 -10.08
N SER A 518 -41.04 -11.17 -10.31
CA SER A 518 -42.18 -11.22 -9.41
C SER A 518 -42.23 -12.58 -8.72
N MET A 519 -42.33 -12.61 -7.38
CA MET A 519 -42.55 -13.84 -6.62
C MET A 519 -43.83 -14.53 -7.12
N GLN A 520 -43.72 -15.81 -7.44
CA GLN A 520 -44.86 -16.69 -7.67
C GLN A 520 -45.17 -17.43 -6.37
N ASP A 521 -46.45 -17.66 -6.07
CA ASP A 521 -46.85 -18.31 -4.82
C ASP A 521 -46.32 -19.75 -4.72
N GLU A 522 -46.09 -20.41 -5.85
CA GLU A 522 -45.55 -21.78 -5.94
C GLU A 522 -44.08 -21.88 -5.52
N ASP A 523 -43.33 -20.76 -5.53
CA ASP A 523 -41.93 -20.72 -5.09
C ASP A 523 -41.78 -20.62 -3.55
N ILE A 524 -42.88 -20.40 -2.82
CA ILE A 524 -42.88 -20.15 -1.38
C ILE A 524 -43.23 -21.43 -0.61
N VAL A 525 -42.28 -21.94 0.16
CA VAL A 525 -42.46 -23.10 1.05
C VAL A 525 -42.15 -22.67 2.49
N ASP A 526 -43.08 -22.94 3.41
CA ASP A 526 -43.01 -22.52 4.82
C ASP A 526 -42.77 -21.01 5.01
N GLY A 527 -43.34 -20.19 4.12
CA GLY A 527 -43.23 -18.74 4.18
C GLY A 527 -41.88 -18.16 3.73
N GLY A 528 -41.05 -18.95 3.04
CA GLY A 528 -39.80 -18.50 2.41
C GLY A 528 -39.61 -19.06 1.00
N VAL A 529 -38.82 -18.38 0.17
CA VAL A 529 -38.49 -18.86 -1.18
C VAL A 529 -37.67 -20.13 -1.08
N PHE A 530 -38.15 -21.22 -1.68
CA PHE A 530 -37.51 -22.52 -1.57
C PHE A 530 -36.27 -22.67 -2.47
N PHE A 531 -35.22 -23.27 -1.90
CA PHE A 531 -34.01 -23.68 -2.58
C PHE A 531 -33.65 -25.09 -2.14
N ASP A 532 -33.53 -26.01 -3.10
CA ASP A 532 -33.04 -27.36 -2.82
C ASP A 532 -31.50 -27.39 -2.88
N LEU A 533 -30.85 -26.81 -1.87
CA LEU A 533 -29.40 -26.61 -1.79
C LEU A 533 -28.90 -26.93 -0.39
N SER A 534 -27.60 -27.23 -0.25
CA SER A 534 -26.99 -27.42 1.06
C SER A 534 -27.10 -26.13 1.90
N PRO A 535 -27.74 -26.15 3.08
CA PRO A 535 -27.91 -24.95 3.89
C PRO A 535 -26.60 -24.39 4.44
N ALA A 536 -25.59 -25.25 4.62
CA ALA A 536 -24.26 -24.84 5.07
C ALA A 536 -23.53 -24.07 3.96
N LEU A 537 -23.44 -24.66 2.77
CA LEU A 537 -22.75 -24.05 1.63
C LEU A 537 -23.47 -22.78 1.13
N PHE A 538 -24.81 -22.80 1.10
CA PHE A 538 -25.58 -21.61 0.79
C PHE A 538 -25.40 -20.52 1.87
N GLY A 539 -25.31 -20.91 3.15
CA GLY A 539 -24.99 -19.99 4.24
C GLY A 539 -23.65 -19.29 4.06
N THR A 540 -22.63 -20.00 3.61
CA THR A 540 -21.32 -19.42 3.26
C THR A 540 -21.44 -18.38 2.13
N ILE A 541 -22.19 -18.68 1.07
CA ILE A 541 -22.44 -17.72 -0.02
C ILE A 541 -23.23 -16.52 0.47
N LEU A 542 -24.24 -16.74 1.31
CA LEU A 542 -25.04 -15.67 1.88
C LEU A 542 -24.19 -14.76 2.77
N GLN A 543 -23.28 -15.32 3.56
CA GLN A 543 -22.34 -14.53 4.36
C GLN A 543 -21.38 -13.72 3.49
N PHE A 544 -20.87 -14.30 2.39
CA PHE A 544 -20.09 -13.57 1.40
C PHE A 544 -20.87 -12.36 0.86
N LEU A 545 -22.13 -12.56 0.47
CA LEU A 545 -22.98 -11.49 -0.05
C LEU A 545 -23.25 -10.41 1.01
N ARG A 546 -23.46 -10.79 2.27
CA ARG A 546 -23.62 -9.84 3.40
C ARG A 546 -22.37 -8.98 3.59
N LEU A 547 -21.19 -9.61 3.66
CA LEU A 547 -19.92 -8.92 3.81
C LEU A 547 -19.63 -8.02 2.60
N LYS A 548 -19.88 -8.48 1.38
CA LYS A 548 -19.72 -7.67 0.16
C LYS A 548 -20.60 -6.42 0.19
N ARG A 549 -21.86 -6.55 0.60
CA ARG A 549 -22.77 -5.40 0.77
C ARG A 549 -22.27 -4.42 1.83
N LEU A 550 -21.86 -4.94 2.99
CA LEU A 550 -21.51 -4.15 4.16
C LEU A 550 -20.14 -3.46 4.04
N CYS A 551 -19.15 -4.17 3.52
CA CYS A 551 -17.76 -3.75 3.46
C CYS A 551 -17.34 -3.17 2.09
N GLY A 552 -18.13 -3.39 1.03
CA GLY A 552 -17.82 -2.91 -0.33
C GLY A 552 -16.59 -3.59 -0.94
N GLU A 553 -15.98 -2.95 -1.95
CA GLU A 553 -14.73 -3.40 -2.59
C GLU A 553 -13.47 -3.17 -1.72
N SER A 554 -13.62 -2.43 -0.62
CA SER A 554 -12.50 -1.95 0.21
C SER A 554 -11.99 -2.93 1.26
N LEU A 555 -12.59 -4.13 1.40
CA LEU A 555 -12.03 -5.21 2.19
C LEU A 555 -11.66 -6.36 1.27
N ASP A 556 -10.39 -6.78 1.36
CA ASP A 556 -9.93 -8.08 0.87
C ASP A 556 -10.63 -9.17 1.69
N ILE A 557 -11.86 -9.50 1.30
CA ILE A 557 -12.57 -10.63 1.87
C ILE A 557 -11.86 -11.86 1.30
N SER A 558 -10.93 -12.41 2.08
CA SER A 558 -10.29 -13.68 1.79
C SER A 558 -11.33 -14.75 1.44
N ALA A 559 -10.93 -15.79 0.71
CA ALA A 559 -11.87 -16.80 0.24
C ALA A 559 -12.68 -17.44 1.39
N PRO A 560 -13.98 -17.72 1.19
CA PRO A 560 -14.78 -18.37 2.21
C PRO A 560 -14.23 -19.76 2.55
N PRO A 561 -14.19 -20.15 3.83
CA PRO A 561 -13.67 -21.44 4.24
C PRO A 561 -14.67 -22.52 3.88
N VAL A 562 -14.26 -23.40 2.96
CA VAL A 562 -15.04 -24.57 2.59
C VAL A 562 -14.23 -25.78 2.97
N HIS A 563 -14.85 -26.67 3.75
CA HIS A 563 -14.22 -27.93 4.12
C HIS A 563 -13.84 -28.73 2.87
N LYS A 564 -12.66 -29.35 2.85
CA LYS A 564 -12.11 -30.07 1.69
C LYS A 564 -13.10 -31.02 1.00
N ASN A 565 -13.87 -31.78 1.79
CA ASN A 565 -14.85 -32.75 1.28
C ASN A 565 -16.06 -32.10 0.58
N SER A 566 -16.26 -30.80 0.78
CA SER A 566 -17.38 -30.03 0.25
C SER A 566 -16.98 -29.07 -0.86
N ILE A 567 -15.69 -28.99 -1.24
CA ILE A 567 -15.20 -28.08 -2.29
C ILE A 567 -15.91 -28.34 -3.62
N CYS A 568 -15.94 -29.60 -4.08
CA CYS A 568 -16.63 -29.92 -5.34
C CYS A 568 -18.12 -29.60 -5.31
N ALA A 569 -18.77 -29.75 -4.14
CA ALA A 569 -20.17 -29.39 -3.98
C ALA A 569 -20.38 -27.86 -3.98
N PHE A 570 -19.43 -27.12 -3.40
CA PHE A 570 -19.41 -25.67 -3.41
C PHE A 570 -19.16 -25.12 -4.82
N ASP A 571 -18.25 -25.73 -5.58
CA ASP A 571 -18.00 -25.39 -6.99
C ASP A 571 -19.25 -25.55 -7.84
N ARG A 572 -19.94 -26.69 -7.74
CA ARG A 572 -21.21 -26.90 -8.44
C ARG A 572 -22.26 -25.88 -8.04
N LEU A 573 -22.29 -25.49 -6.77
CA LEU A 573 -23.20 -24.46 -6.27
C LEU A 573 -22.85 -23.08 -6.86
N LEU A 574 -21.56 -22.71 -6.94
CA LEU A 574 -21.13 -21.46 -7.55
C LEU A 574 -21.45 -21.42 -9.05
N ASP A 575 -21.28 -22.54 -9.76
CA ASP A 575 -21.65 -22.65 -11.17
C ASP A 575 -23.18 -22.51 -11.35
N TYR A 576 -23.96 -23.22 -10.54
CA TYR A 576 -25.42 -23.13 -10.54
C TYR A 576 -25.90 -21.69 -10.29
N LEU A 577 -25.30 -21.00 -9.32
CA LEU A 577 -25.66 -19.61 -9.01
C LEU A 577 -25.03 -18.59 -9.96
N SER A 578 -24.17 -19.01 -10.90
CA SER A 578 -23.38 -18.12 -11.76
C SER A 578 -22.56 -17.11 -10.95
N MET A 579 -21.89 -17.59 -9.90
CA MET A 579 -21.13 -16.78 -8.93
C MET A 579 -19.61 -17.05 -8.91
N ARG A 580 -19.12 -17.96 -9.77
CA ARG A 580 -17.69 -18.37 -9.79
C ARG A 580 -16.72 -17.22 -10.00
N GLU A 581 -17.06 -16.23 -10.84
CA GLU A 581 -16.20 -15.06 -11.08
C GLU A 581 -16.22 -14.04 -9.93
N TYR A 582 -17.22 -14.12 -9.04
CA TYR A 582 -17.43 -13.14 -7.97
C TYR A 582 -16.85 -13.55 -6.63
N VAL A 583 -16.89 -14.84 -6.30
CA VAL A 583 -16.39 -15.36 -5.03
C VAL A 583 -14.90 -15.67 -5.23
N PRO A 584 -13.98 -14.93 -4.60
CA PRO A 584 -12.57 -15.29 -4.66
C PRO A 584 -12.43 -16.66 -4.00
N ILE A 585 -12.08 -17.69 -4.79
CA ILE A 585 -11.73 -19.00 -4.23
C ILE A 585 -10.22 -19.06 -4.22
N ALA A 586 -9.62 -18.82 -3.07
CA ALA A 586 -8.31 -19.39 -2.79
C ALA A 586 -8.57 -20.89 -2.63
N ILE A 587 -8.48 -21.64 -3.73
CA ILE A 587 -8.45 -23.10 -3.64
C ILE A 587 -7.15 -23.43 -2.94
N LEU A 588 -7.17 -23.56 -1.62
CA LEU A 588 -6.07 -24.07 -0.84
C LEU A 588 -6.42 -25.50 -0.47
N ASP A 589 -6.06 -26.44 -1.35
CA ASP A 589 -6.09 -27.88 -1.05
C ASP A 589 -4.91 -28.22 -0.10
N SER A 590 -4.98 -27.72 1.15
CA SER A 590 -3.98 -27.97 2.19
C SER A 590 -4.60 -28.74 3.35
N THR A 591 -3.89 -29.74 3.86
CA THR A 591 -4.21 -30.41 5.13
C THR A 591 -3.52 -29.77 6.33
N LEU A 592 -2.54 -28.89 6.08
CA LEU A 592 -1.69 -28.26 7.09
C LEU A 592 -2.07 -26.82 7.41
N LEU A 593 -2.39 -26.03 6.39
CA LEU A 593 -2.69 -24.61 6.53
C LEU A 593 -4.17 -24.39 6.88
N SER A 594 -4.40 -23.57 7.89
CA SER A 594 -5.70 -22.93 8.11
C SER A 594 -5.83 -21.70 7.21
N HIS A 595 -7.02 -21.13 7.15
CA HIS A 595 -7.27 -19.90 6.40
C HIS A 595 -6.47 -18.71 6.98
N GLU A 596 -6.30 -18.63 8.30
CA GLU A 596 -5.50 -17.58 8.96
C GLU A 596 -4.01 -17.70 8.62
N HIS A 597 -3.48 -18.94 8.63
CA HIS A 597 -2.12 -19.21 8.21
C HIS A 597 -1.90 -18.79 6.76
N PHE A 598 -2.85 -19.11 5.88
CA PHE A 598 -2.79 -18.72 4.47
C PHE A 598 -2.92 -17.21 4.27
N ALA A 599 -3.80 -16.52 5.00
CA ALA A 599 -3.93 -15.06 4.95
C ALA A 599 -2.64 -14.35 5.37
N THR A 600 -1.97 -14.86 6.41
CA THR A 600 -0.65 -14.35 6.84
C THR A 600 0.38 -14.50 5.72
N LEU A 601 0.48 -15.68 5.12
CA LEU A 601 1.37 -15.94 3.98
C LEU A 601 1.01 -15.05 2.78
N GLN A 602 -0.27 -14.89 2.48
CA GLN A 602 -0.77 -14.05 1.41
C GLN A 602 -0.36 -12.59 1.62
N ALA A 603 -0.52 -12.04 2.83
CA ALA A 603 -0.07 -10.69 3.16
C ALA A 603 1.44 -10.50 2.92
N TRP A 604 2.26 -11.49 3.31
CA TRP A 604 3.71 -11.45 3.07
C TRP A 604 4.08 -11.57 1.59
N LEU A 605 3.30 -12.29 0.80
CA LEU A 605 3.53 -12.47 -0.64
C LEU A 605 3.01 -11.28 -1.47
N LEU A 606 2.02 -10.53 -0.98
CA LEU A 606 1.36 -9.42 -1.69
C LEU A 606 2.06 -8.07 -1.57
N ALA A 607 3.09 -7.93 -0.72
CA ALA A 607 3.83 -6.68 -0.49
C ALA A 607 4.60 -6.12 -1.72
N GLY A 608 4.41 -6.68 -2.93
CA GLY A 608 5.15 -6.33 -4.15
C GLY A 608 4.40 -6.44 -5.49
N THR A 609 3.05 -6.41 -5.51
CA THR A 609 2.15 -6.45 -6.70
C THR A 609 1.72 -7.83 -7.23
N ARG A 610 0.43 -7.88 -7.62
CA ARG A 610 -0.46 -8.97 -8.11
C ARG A 610 -1.26 -9.70 -7.02
N GLU A 611 -2.59 -9.68 -7.16
CA GLU A 611 -3.51 -10.53 -6.38
C GLU A 611 -3.15 -12.01 -6.58
N LEU A 612 -2.78 -12.71 -5.50
CA LEU A 612 -2.73 -14.15 -5.45
C LEU A 612 -4.16 -14.70 -5.49
N LYS A 613 -4.63 -15.11 -6.67
CA LYS A 613 -5.97 -15.72 -6.80
C LYS A 613 -5.96 -17.23 -6.59
N HIS A 614 -4.80 -17.90 -6.69
CA HIS A 614 -4.75 -19.35 -6.71
C HIS A 614 -3.43 -19.95 -6.19
N ALA A 615 -3.53 -20.98 -5.35
CA ALA A 615 -2.43 -21.82 -4.90
C ALA A 615 -2.73 -23.29 -5.29
N ARG A 616 -2.10 -23.79 -6.35
CA ARG A 616 -2.33 -25.15 -6.84
C ARG A 616 -1.43 -26.13 -6.11
N LEU A 617 -2.00 -27.12 -5.41
CA LEU A 617 -1.22 -28.19 -4.78
C LEU A 617 -0.44 -28.97 -5.85
N LEU A 618 0.88 -28.98 -5.73
CA LEU A 618 1.79 -29.78 -6.57
C LEU A 618 2.05 -31.14 -5.92
N HIS A 619 2.43 -31.11 -4.64
CA HIS A 619 2.89 -32.29 -3.91
C HIS A 619 2.32 -32.30 -2.50
N ARG A 620 1.85 -33.46 -2.04
CA ARG A 620 1.53 -33.74 -0.63
C ARG A 620 2.17 -35.06 -0.25
N ALA A 621 2.99 -35.08 0.79
CA ALA A 621 3.79 -36.25 1.14
C ALA A 621 2.93 -37.49 1.45
N SER A 622 1.81 -37.32 2.16
CA SER A 622 0.87 -38.43 2.43
C SER A 622 0.13 -38.96 1.19
N ARG A 623 0.03 -38.16 0.11
CA ARG A 623 -0.63 -38.54 -1.15
C ARG A 623 0.36 -39.11 -2.16
N ASP A 624 1.50 -38.44 -2.32
CA ASP A 624 2.45 -38.65 -3.43
C ASP A 624 3.74 -39.35 -2.98
N GLY A 625 3.95 -39.51 -1.67
CA GLY A 625 5.11 -40.16 -1.06
C GLY A 625 6.16 -39.18 -0.53
N PHE A 626 6.91 -39.60 0.50
CA PHE A 626 7.91 -38.79 1.21
C PHE A 626 9.30 -38.75 0.54
N THR A 627 9.44 -39.35 -0.64
CA THR A 627 10.73 -39.44 -1.34
C THR A 627 11.06 -38.16 -2.09
N ALA A 628 12.35 -37.84 -2.20
CA ALA A 628 12.87 -36.76 -3.05
C ALA A 628 12.48 -36.98 -4.53
N ALA A 629 12.44 -38.23 -4.99
CA ALA A 629 12.02 -38.56 -6.34
C ALA A 629 10.55 -38.15 -6.61
N ALA A 630 9.65 -38.40 -5.64
CA ALA A 630 8.26 -37.98 -5.73
C ALA A 630 8.14 -36.45 -5.76
N PHE A 631 8.90 -35.75 -4.93
CA PHE A 631 8.96 -34.29 -4.96
C PHE A 631 9.35 -33.74 -6.34
N HIS A 632 10.50 -34.17 -6.86
CA HIS A 632 11.02 -33.68 -8.14
C HIS A 632 10.09 -33.99 -9.31
N ALA A 633 9.42 -35.15 -9.29
CA ALA A 633 8.45 -35.51 -10.32
C ALA A 633 7.25 -34.53 -10.40
N HIS A 634 6.89 -33.89 -9.27
CA HIS A 634 5.74 -32.98 -9.21
C HIS A 634 6.14 -31.49 -9.26
N CYS A 635 7.33 -31.15 -8.75
CA CYS A 635 7.70 -29.77 -8.46
C CYS A 635 8.79 -29.20 -9.37
N ASP A 636 9.59 -30.03 -10.07
CA ASP A 636 10.62 -29.52 -10.98
C ASP A 636 10.00 -28.60 -12.04
N SER A 637 10.78 -27.62 -12.50
CA SER A 637 10.41 -26.54 -13.43
C SER A 637 9.41 -25.51 -12.93
N HIS A 638 8.83 -25.68 -11.73
CA HIS A 638 7.94 -24.68 -11.13
C HIS A 638 8.72 -23.62 -10.36
N THR A 639 8.43 -22.35 -10.63
CA THR A 639 8.84 -21.18 -9.83
C THR A 639 7.69 -20.74 -8.92
N HIS A 640 7.94 -19.79 -8.02
CA HIS A 640 6.92 -19.19 -7.14
C HIS A 640 6.13 -20.26 -6.37
N THR A 641 6.85 -21.20 -5.78
CA THR A 641 6.23 -22.27 -4.99
C THR A 641 6.35 -22.02 -3.49
N LEU A 642 5.32 -22.43 -2.76
CA LEU A 642 5.21 -22.37 -1.31
C LEU A 642 5.30 -23.78 -0.75
N THR A 643 6.31 -24.04 0.08
CA THR A 643 6.47 -25.29 0.83
C THR A 643 6.01 -25.09 2.28
N VAL A 644 5.19 -26.00 2.80
CA VAL A 644 4.71 -26.00 4.18
C VAL A 644 4.90 -27.38 4.78
N ALA A 645 5.36 -27.46 6.03
CA ALA A 645 5.58 -28.72 6.74
C ALA A 645 5.13 -28.61 8.20
N ARG A 646 4.74 -29.75 8.77
CA ARG A 646 4.43 -29.89 10.20
C ARG A 646 5.43 -30.80 10.90
N SER A 647 6.07 -30.33 11.96
CA SER A 647 6.93 -31.16 12.79
C SER A 647 6.14 -32.05 13.74
N SER A 648 6.76 -33.13 14.19
CA SER A 648 6.20 -34.02 15.23
C SER A 648 5.99 -33.29 16.56
N GLY A 649 6.75 -32.23 16.82
CA GLY A 649 6.54 -31.29 17.94
C GLY A 649 5.37 -30.32 17.75
N GLY A 650 4.65 -30.37 16.62
CA GLY A 650 3.48 -29.54 16.35
C GLY A 650 3.78 -28.15 15.78
N PHE A 651 5.01 -27.88 15.36
CA PHE A 651 5.36 -26.62 14.68
C PHE A 651 4.95 -26.65 13.22
N LEU A 652 4.40 -25.54 12.74
CA LEU A 652 4.04 -25.32 11.34
C LEU A 652 4.98 -24.28 10.74
N PHE A 653 5.73 -24.66 9.72
CA PHE A 653 6.83 -23.87 9.16
C PHE A 653 6.99 -24.16 7.67
N GLY A 654 7.89 -23.43 7.00
CA GLY A 654 8.13 -23.65 5.58
C GLY A 654 8.97 -22.58 4.91
N GLY A 655 8.87 -22.54 3.59
CA GLY A 655 9.63 -21.63 2.75
C GLY A 655 8.93 -21.29 1.44
N TYR A 656 9.12 -20.06 0.98
CA TYR A 656 8.70 -19.60 -0.34
C TYR A 656 9.93 -19.49 -1.26
N SER A 657 9.85 -20.14 -2.42
CA SER A 657 10.97 -20.29 -3.36
C SER A 657 11.19 -19.08 -4.26
N GLY A 658 10.31 -18.06 -4.26
CA GLY A 658 10.49 -16.84 -5.07
C GLY A 658 10.59 -17.13 -6.57
N SER A 659 11.46 -16.44 -7.29
CA SER A 659 11.68 -16.62 -8.73
C SER A 659 12.49 -17.86 -9.12
N ALA A 660 13.08 -18.59 -8.17
CA ALA A 660 13.83 -19.82 -8.47
C ALA A 660 12.92 -20.99 -8.85
N ALA A 661 13.31 -21.72 -9.90
CA ALA A 661 12.66 -22.96 -10.29
C ALA A 661 13.31 -24.15 -9.56
N TRP A 662 12.51 -25.13 -9.15
CA TRP A 662 13.06 -26.41 -8.70
C TRP A 662 13.68 -27.19 -9.86
N THR A 663 14.79 -27.86 -9.56
CA THR A 663 15.47 -28.76 -10.50
C THR A 663 15.93 -30.01 -9.76
N SER A 664 16.40 -31.03 -10.46
CA SER A 664 17.02 -32.23 -9.86
C SER A 664 18.53 -32.29 -10.10
N GLN A 665 19.14 -31.18 -10.54
CA GLN A 665 20.51 -31.11 -11.04
C GLN A 665 21.57 -30.84 -9.96
N GLY A 666 21.17 -30.55 -8.72
CA GLY A 666 22.09 -30.31 -7.62
C GLY A 666 22.87 -29.01 -7.75
N GLN A 667 22.21 -27.96 -8.26
CA GLN A 667 22.77 -26.61 -8.33
C GLN A 667 22.02 -25.68 -7.39
N TYR A 668 22.73 -24.66 -6.89
CA TYR A 668 22.11 -23.55 -6.18
C TYR A 668 21.49 -22.57 -7.18
N ALA A 669 20.33 -22.02 -6.83
CA ALA A 669 19.64 -21.01 -7.62
C ALA A 669 19.40 -19.76 -6.77
N ALA A 670 19.70 -18.61 -7.38
CA ALA A 670 19.29 -17.31 -6.85
C ALA A 670 17.78 -17.17 -6.95
N SER A 671 17.17 -16.50 -5.97
CA SER A 671 15.75 -16.24 -5.98
C SER A 671 15.41 -14.87 -5.44
N GLU A 672 14.57 -14.14 -6.16
CA GLU A 672 14.02 -12.87 -5.71
C GLU A 672 12.79 -13.11 -4.84
N GLY A 673 12.75 -12.45 -3.67
CA GLY A 673 11.62 -12.51 -2.76
C GLY A 673 11.44 -13.85 -2.04
N ALA A 674 12.42 -14.77 -2.10
CA ALA A 674 12.39 -15.98 -1.29
C ALA A 674 12.50 -15.66 0.20
N PHE A 675 11.80 -16.43 1.03
CA PHE A 675 11.85 -16.30 2.49
C PHE A 675 11.50 -17.63 3.17
N LEU A 676 11.97 -17.81 4.40
CA LEU A 676 11.56 -18.88 5.30
C LEU A 676 10.55 -18.35 6.33
N PHE A 677 9.78 -19.24 6.94
CA PHE A 677 8.81 -18.81 7.94
C PHE A 677 8.47 -19.89 8.97
N ARG A 678 7.96 -19.43 10.11
CA ARG A 678 7.29 -20.24 11.14
C ARG A 678 5.94 -19.60 11.45
N LEU A 679 4.85 -20.35 11.28
CA LEU A 679 3.48 -19.86 11.41
C LEU A 679 2.88 -20.15 12.78
N ALA A 680 3.05 -21.37 13.29
CA ALA A 680 2.43 -21.81 14.53
C ALA A 680 3.27 -22.89 15.23
N GLY A 681 2.91 -23.19 16.47
CA GLY A 681 3.50 -24.26 17.28
C GLY A 681 3.48 -23.94 18.76
N PRO A 682 3.93 -24.86 19.62
CA PRO A 682 4.02 -24.63 21.06
C PRO A 682 4.79 -23.34 21.39
N GLY A 683 4.12 -22.40 22.08
CA GLY A 683 4.71 -21.12 22.51
C GLY A 683 4.85 -20.06 21.42
N VAL A 684 4.36 -20.30 20.19
CA VAL A 684 4.38 -19.31 19.11
C VAL A 684 3.15 -18.40 19.22
N GLN A 685 3.35 -17.14 19.60
CA GLN A 685 2.30 -16.12 19.71
C GLN A 685 2.11 -15.30 18.43
N THR A 686 3.16 -15.20 17.61
CA THR A 686 3.13 -14.41 16.38
C THR A 686 3.94 -15.13 15.30
N PRO A 687 3.39 -15.26 14.07
CA PRO A 687 4.12 -15.78 12.93
C PRO A 687 5.39 -14.97 12.63
N SER A 688 6.46 -15.63 12.21
CA SER A 688 7.75 -14.99 11.91
C SER A 688 8.19 -15.28 10.47
N LYS A 689 8.56 -14.22 9.74
CA LYS A 689 9.08 -14.26 8.37
C LYS A 689 10.59 -13.96 8.38
N HIS A 690 11.37 -14.79 7.71
CA HIS A 690 12.84 -14.75 7.69
C HIS A 690 13.33 -14.56 6.25
N PRO A 691 13.63 -13.32 5.83
CA PRO A 691 14.02 -13.01 4.46
C PRO A 691 15.45 -13.47 4.14
N LEU A 692 15.81 -13.48 2.85
CA LEU A 692 17.20 -13.61 2.42
C LEU A 692 18.06 -12.51 3.04
N ALA A 693 19.22 -12.88 3.58
CA ALA A 693 20.13 -11.98 4.27
C ALA A 693 21.56 -12.03 3.72
N GLN A 694 22.06 -13.23 3.41
CA GLN A 694 23.44 -13.47 2.99
C GLN A 694 23.45 -14.46 1.83
N ASN A 695 24.44 -14.39 0.95
CA ASN A 695 24.62 -15.33 -0.18
C ASN A 695 23.32 -15.61 -0.98
N PRO A 696 22.64 -14.59 -1.54
CA PRO A 696 21.32 -14.74 -2.18
C PRO A 696 21.33 -15.70 -3.38
N TRP A 697 22.50 -15.98 -3.97
CA TRP A 697 22.70 -16.99 -5.01
C TRP A 697 22.46 -18.43 -4.54
N ASN A 698 22.43 -18.67 -3.22
CA ASN A 698 22.19 -19.96 -2.59
C ASN A 698 20.76 -20.09 -2.04
N ALA A 699 19.80 -19.27 -2.51
CA ALA A 699 18.45 -19.20 -1.96
C ALA A 699 17.73 -20.56 -1.98
N VAL A 700 17.85 -21.30 -3.08
CA VAL A 700 17.26 -22.63 -3.26
C VAL A 700 18.34 -23.60 -3.73
N TYR A 701 18.32 -24.82 -3.20
CA TYR A 701 19.18 -25.92 -3.64
C TYR A 701 18.31 -27.10 -4.03
N SER A 702 18.60 -27.75 -5.16
CA SER A 702 17.69 -28.78 -5.67
C SER A 702 18.46 -29.98 -6.27
N PRO A 703 19.12 -30.80 -5.44
CA PRO A 703 19.69 -32.08 -5.88
C PRO A 703 18.61 -33.16 -5.90
N GLY A 704 18.65 -34.05 -6.89
CA GLY A 704 17.70 -35.16 -7.00
C GLY A 704 17.64 -36.11 -5.79
N GLY A 705 18.58 -36.01 -4.85
CA GLY A 705 18.63 -36.80 -3.61
C GLY A 705 17.97 -36.14 -2.39
N TYR A 706 17.46 -34.91 -2.48
CA TYR A 706 16.77 -34.22 -1.38
C TYR A 706 15.40 -33.68 -1.83
N GLY A 707 14.51 -33.45 -0.87
CA GLY A 707 13.29 -32.69 -1.10
C GLY A 707 13.57 -31.19 -1.18
N PRO A 708 12.56 -30.33 -0.91
CA PRO A 708 12.73 -28.89 -0.86
C PRO A 708 13.89 -28.50 0.05
N THR A 709 14.85 -27.76 -0.51
CA THR A 709 16.02 -27.26 0.23
C THR A 709 16.19 -25.77 -0.04
N PHE A 710 16.25 -25.00 1.05
CA PHE A 710 16.41 -23.57 1.07
C PHE A 710 17.69 -23.20 1.80
N GLY A 711 18.50 -22.35 1.18
CA GLY A 711 19.70 -21.77 1.77
C GLY A 711 20.93 -22.67 1.65
N GLY A 712 22.06 -22.07 1.33
CA GLY A 712 23.37 -22.69 1.49
C GLY A 712 23.64 -22.87 2.98
N GLY A 713 23.90 -24.11 3.41
CA GLY A 713 23.97 -24.47 4.85
C GLY A 713 22.75 -25.24 5.36
N HIS A 714 21.76 -25.51 4.49
CA HIS A 714 20.52 -26.21 4.83
C HIS A 714 19.70 -25.48 5.90
N ASP A 715 19.48 -24.17 5.71
CA ASP A 715 18.63 -23.34 6.56
C ASP A 715 17.23 -23.96 6.73
N LEU A 716 16.74 -24.60 5.66
CA LEU A 716 15.70 -25.61 5.68
C LEU A 716 16.00 -26.70 4.64
N CYS A 717 16.04 -27.98 5.03
CA CYS A 717 16.19 -29.09 4.10
C CYS A 717 15.29 -30.26 4.51
N ILE A 718 14.37 -30.66 3.64
CA ILE A 718 13.61 -31.89 3.78
C ILE A 718 14.41 -33.02 3.13
N GLN A 719 14.83 -34.02 3.91
CA GLN A 719 15.66 -35.11 3.40
C GLN A 719 14.85 -36.11 2.56
N ASN A 720 15.51 -37.02 1.88
CA ASN A 720 14.83 -38.14 1.22
C ASN A 720 14.47 -39.21 2.26
N SER A 721 13.22 -39.65 2.27
CA SER A 721 12.77 -40.77 3.11
C SER A 721 11.88 -41.73 2.33
N THR A 722 12.02 -43.03 2.60
CA THR A 722 11.10 -44.08 2.13
C THR A 722 10.04 -44.42 3.17
N ASP A 723 10.13 -43.87 4.38
CA ASP A 723 9.19 -44.08 5.47
C ASP A 723 8.08 -42.99 5.45
N MET A 724 7.00 -43.20 6.20
CA MET A 724 5.92 -42.21 6.38
C MET A 724 6.31 -41.03 7.29
N ARG A 725 7.61 -40.85 7.54
CA ARG A 725 8.20 -39.70 8.25
C ARG A 725 9.50 -39.33 7.57
N VAL A 726 9.80 -38.04 7.59
CA VAL A 726 11.01 -37.51 6.97
C VAL A 726 11.76 -36.63 7.95
N THR A 727 13.06 -36.83 8.05
CA THR A 727 13.92 -35.95 8.84
C THR A 727 14.12 -34.65 8.09
N VAL A 728 13.95 -33.54 8.80
CA VAL A 728 14.15 -32.18 8.31
C VAL A 728 15.25 -31.53 9.13
N THR A 729 16.19 -30.87 8.45
CA THR A 729 17.19 -30.04 9.11
C THR A 729 16.85 -28.58 8.95
N SER A 730 17.04 -27.80 10.02
CA SER A 730 16.88 -26.35 9.99
C SER A 730 18.05 -25.68 10.70
N ASN A 731 18.67 -24.72 10.03
CA ASN A 731 19.87 -24.04 10.52
C ASN A 731 19.89 -22.58 10.05
N LEU A 732 18.96 -21.76 10.53
CA LEU A 732 18.84 -20.37 10.09
C LEU A 732 20.13 -19.58 10.36
N GLY A 733 20.48 -18.68 9.44
CA GLY A 733 21.59 -17.74 9.59
C GLY A 733 22.70 -17.85 8.54
N HIS A 734 22.67 -18.85 7.65
CA HIS A 734 23.67 -18.93 6.56
C HIS A 734 23.23 -18.15 5.33
N THR A 735 21.98 -18.32 4.87
CA THR A 735 21.42 -17.63 3.70
C THR A 735 20.22 -16.76 4.06
N TYR A 736 19.31 -17.29 4.88
CA TYR A 736 18.16 -16.59 5.43
C TYR A 736 18.47 -16.01 6.81
N SER A 737 17.86 -14.86 7.12
CA SER A 737 18.04 -14.14 8.38
C SER A 737 17.61 -14.98 9.59
N GLN A 738 18.35 -14.89 10.69
CA GLN A 738 17.87 -15.36 12.00
C GLN A 738 16.86 -14.38 12.61
N GLN A 739 17.01 -13.08 12.30
CA GLN A 739 16.10 -12.04 12.76
C GLN A 739 14.88 -11.99 11.84
N ALA A 740 13.69 -12.15 12.43
CA ALA A 740 12.43 -12.05 11.73
C ALA A 740 12.14 -10.60 11.29
N GLU A 741 11.51 -10.46 10.12
CA GLU A 741 11.08 -9.18 9.59
C GLU A 741 9.88 -8.63 10.40
N ALA A 742 9.91 -7.32 10.72
CA ALA A 742 8.84 -6.58 11.41
C ALA A 742 8.46 -7.07 12.82
N VAL A 743 9.19 -8.03 13.40
CA VAL A 743 9.00 -8.51 14.77
C VAL A 743 10.36 -8.72 15.45
N ASN A 744 10.44 -8.44 16.75
CA ASN A 744 11.67 -8.62 17.53
C ASN A 744 11.85 -10.09 17.96
N ILE A 745 11.91 -11.00 16.99
CA ILE A 745 12.07 -12.44 17.18
C ILE A 745 13.33 -12.87 16.43
N SER A 746 14.25 -13.55 17.11
CA SER A 746 15.44 -14.17 16.50
C SER A 746 15.39 -15.69 16.69
N LEU A 747 15.57 -16.44 15.61
CA LEU A 747 15.52 -17.91 15.59
C LEU A 747 16.77 -18.50 14.95
N THR A 748 17.27 -19.58 15.54
CA THR A 748 18.30 -20.44 14.92
C THR A 748 17.68 -21.63 14.18
N THR A 749 16.43 -21.98 14.50
CA THR A 749 15.68 -23.12 13.91
C THR A 749 14.24 -22.75 13.65
N LEU A 750 13.62 -23.38 12.64
CA LEU A 750 12.21 -23.18 12.32
C LEU A 750 11.25 -24.02 13.18
N ALA A 751 11.74 -25.05 13.87
CA ALA A 751 10.96 -25.92 14.76
C ALA A 751 11.74 -26.24 16.06
N GLU A 752 11.44 -27.37 16.71
CA GLU A 752 11.94 -27.75 18.02
C GLU A 752 13.47 -27.90 18.13
N SER A 753 14.18 -28.18 17.03
CA SER A 753 15.63 -28.39 17.04
C SER A 753 16.23 -28.21 15.64
N ASN A 754 17.55 -28.43 15.50
CA ASN A 754 18.24 -28.38 14.20
C ASN A 754 17.94 -29.60 13.32
N SER A 755 17.37 -30.67 13.88
CA SER A 755 17.04 -31.92 13.19
C SER A 755 15.85 -32.59 13.87
N PHE A 756 14.74 -32.72 13.15
CA PHE A 756 13.48 -33.21 13.69
C PHE A 756 12.65 -33.91 12.61
N ASP A 757 11.65 -34.69 13.01
CA ASP A 757 10.83 -35.44 12.08
C ASP A 757 9.56 -34.68 11.71
N VAL A 758 9.23 -34.72 10.43
CA VAL A 758 7.99 -34.18 9.84
C VAL A 758 7.06 -35.33 9.47
N ASP A 759 5.78 -35.17 9.81
CA ASP A 759 4.73 -36.15 9.55
C ASP A 759 3.89 -35.83 8.31
N GLU A 760 3.96 -34.59 7.81
CA GLU A 760 3.32 -34.17 6.56
C GLU A 760 3.98 -32.90 6.01
N TRP A 761 4.10 -32.81 4.69
CA TRP A 761 4.51 -31.58 4.02
C TRP A 761 3.86 -31.45 2.64
N GLU A 762 3.65 -30.21 2.23
CA GLU A 762 2.91 -29.83 1.03
C GLU A 762 3.66 -28.76 0.25
N VAL A 763 3.54 -28.78 -1.08
CA VAL A 763 4.09 -27.77 -1.99
C VAL A 763 3.01 -27.26 -2.92
N PHE A 764 2.88 -25.93 -3.00
CA PHE A 764 1.90 -25.25 -3.83
C PHE A 764 2.59 -24.39 -4.89
N ALA A 765 2.11 -24.44 -6.14
CA ALA A 765 2.44 -23.43 -7.15
C ALA A 765 1.52 -22.22 -7.00
N LEU A 766 2.11 -21.03 -6.90
CA LEU A 766 1.36 -19.79 -6.86
C LEU A 766 1.15 -19.26 -8.29
N ILE A 767 -0.11 -19.02 -8.67
CA ILE A 767 -0.47 -18.57 -10.02
C ILE A 767 -1.01 -17.13 -9.95
N ALA A 768 -0.33 -16.21 -10.62
CA ALA A 768 -0.76 -14.82 -10.75
C ALA A 768 -1.45 -14.58 -12.11
N THR A 769 -2.68 -14.06 -12.13
CA THR A 769 -3.32 -13.59 -13.37
C THR A 769 -3.01 -12.12 -13.62
N ALA A 770 -2.59 -11.77 -14.82
CA ALA A 770 -2.44 -10.37 -15.24
C ALA A 770 -3.81 -9.65 -15.16
N SER A 771 -3.81 -8.41 -14.66
CA SER A 771 -4.97 -7.51 -14.73
C SER A 771 -5.19 -7.07 -16.17
N GLY A 772 -5.85 -7.92 -16.96
CA GLY A 772 -6.22 -7.63 -18.34
C GLY A 772 -7.27 -8.60 -18.81
N ARG A 773 -8.44 -8.08 -19.20
CA ARG A 773 -9.53 -8.83 -19.85
C ARG A 773 -8.96 -9.73 -20.95
N THR A 774 -8.88 -11.02 -20.67
CA THR A 774 -8.60 -12.03 -21.70
C THR A 774 -9.48 -13.23 -21.40
N ARG A 775 -10.44 -13.50 -22.29
CA ARG A 775 -11.15 -14.77 -22.33
C ARG A 775 -10.11 -15.87 -22.51
N LEU A 776 -10.00 -16.79 -21.56
CA LEU A 776 -9.35 -18.07 -21.80
C LEU A 776 -10.44 -19.13 -21.89
N ALA A 777 -10.42 -19.83 -23.03
CA ALA A 777 -11.31 -20.92 -23.35
C ALA A 777 -11.10 -22.09 -22.38
N SER A 778 -12.21 -22.59 -21.84
CA SER A 778 -12.29 -23.85 -21.12
C SER A 778 -12.09 -25.03 -22.09
N GLY A 779 -11.25 -25.99 -21.72
CA GLY A 779 -11.24 -27.30 -22.36
C GLY A 779 -10.33 -28.29 -21.64
N ALA A 780 -10.96 -29.34 -21.09
CA ALA A 780 -10.39 -30.62 -20.62
C ALA A 780 -9.47 -30.51 -19.37
N ASP A 781 -9.59 -31.27 -18.28
CA ASP A 781 -10.02 -32.66 -18.10
C ASP A 781 -10.68 -32.85 -16.73
N CYS A 782 -11.80 -33.57 -16.71
CA CYS A 782 -12.30 -34.29 -15.53
C CYS A 782 -12.93 -35.58 -16.05
N GLU A 783 -12.12 -36.63 -16.14
CA GLU A 783 -12.63 -37.99 -16.32
C GLU A 783 -13.30 -38.48 -15.03
N ARG A 784 -14.50 -39.02 -15.20
CA ARG A 784 -15.35 -39.68 -14.18
C ARG A 784 -14.74 -41.04 -13.78
N PRO A 785 -15.07 -41.60 -12.60
CA PRO A 785 -16.39 -42.21 -12.38
C PRO A 785 -17.30 -41.44 -11.41
#